data_AF-A0A9W8DK68-F1
#
_entry.id   AF-A0A9W8DK68-F1
#
_cell.length_a   1.000
_cell.length_b   1.000
_cell.length_c   1.000
_cell.angle_alpha   90.00
_cell.angle_beta   90.00
_cell.angle_gamma   90.00
#
_symmetry.space_group_name_H-M   'P 1'
#
loop_
_entity.id
_entity.type
_entity.pdbx_description
1 polymer ?
#
loop_
_entity_poly.entity_id
_entity_poly.type
_entity_poly.pdbx_seq_one_letter_code
_entity_poly.pdbx_strand_id
1 'polypeptide(L)'
;MNADDPQDPPLDRDDAAERLAGLVQQLCSAPLHGRGTLIPELETYETLARQVGLTGSQILAILDLALAPESPLYQAKVLMAHLYPRATVPHIAVCHILGHLARVRAYDCQKLLLRWVALIWDWLDDIEPLRRLYGVFFHYLSYESFRAPMVRILVRLTTRASVKPFRVRQLLVLLARTGPDLDLLELARVYKIYSPTVIQGLQAATGQIGRSPASNLRWQDTVAHIQARWATEPGEAAPSSTGKVDRGTVTHRNRKESAGLPPVTHYYTHLHGQQRLPDPRGTPQLEMVRSFDEFTRLIDCVELPDRLMAIWRNPYLHHLLACTPDPTLAARVDRWVDQYLTDLTQQRSTRFGHATELTSVLTGLLQLSRVTRFLLPAVDRFLVAFLRTWNGQDHAETILELLTFKSPCAYEELYVWFLKPLHRLFRTAGATERCRLLTTHTQLVAGWLTHWAASPGSNSATVDTARSTLELMRHTDRLAVTALLAHLDDSRVQSTVLDFYHLLTVARRKYQFPYLYLPFHRTFHLLILGTGVASTVAGALDVVAGCRQALDVIEGEPGAAANLPAAYQALGLPLDHVAHFNALLFDVCHCLWTQQAFRTVGRDPAVIDDGPFGLTPNFLEALRRQVGTSHLKPAVSIFNHPAFATYRDQFVRRCLSQGTAQPSVTGPGYSGGALTSESFELIRQDLSPAHRQFKELRQAYLQFLVDQGFAGVRRFLQIGMPGTNYSLTDLDIIPDFVTTAEHNVLARAAHQKLRRYAADEYYAGHFDSVITQYRECTVSSWVPQPVPANDPAAPALAILQRAWDYFPSDTPWLPIHILDLHASGAILKHVDNIEFSGRFVAGLCLLTPTVMRFTHKSDPACHVTVRLPPKCLYVQRDALRFDFTHEIPFNDGVHNTFRGEVVPRGRRISLLFRDAKTEGSG
;
A
#
# COMPACT_ATOMS: atom_id res chain seq x y z
N MET A 1 9.11 -16.08 61.57
CA MET A 1 9.57 -16.44 62.94
C MET A 1 10.71 -15.52 63.29
N ASN A 2 10.53 -14.82 64.41
CA ASN A 2 11.33 -13.71 64.91
C ASN A 2 12.79 -14.11 65.20
N ALA A 3 13.70 -13.16 64.97
CA ALA A 3 14.77 -12.82 65.88
C ALA A 3 15.12 -11.34 65.60
N ASP A 4 14.65 -10.46 66.48
CA ASP A 4 15.14 -9.09 66.62
C ASP A 4 16.63 -9.15 66.97
N ASP A 5 17.47 -8.58 66.11
CA ASP A 5 18.82 -8.14 66.47
C ASP A 5 18.76 -6.61 66.64
N PRO A 6 19.36 -6.04 67.69
CA PRO A 6 19.19 -4.64 68.06
C PRO A 6 19.80 -3.74 66.97
N GLN A 7 18.95 -2.91 66.35
CA GLN A 7 19.40 -1.84 65.45
C GLN A 7 20.09 -0.76 66.27
N ASP A 8 21.42 -0.78 66.29
CA ASP A 8 22.22 0.41 66.60
C ASP A 8 21.84 1.54 65.62
N PRO A 9 21.82 2.81 66.08
CA PRO A 9 21.42 3.95 65.26
C PRO A 9 22.30 4.06 64.01
N PRO A 10 21.77 4.48 62.85
CA PRO A 10 22.55 4.58 61.63
C PRO A 10 23.64 5.65 61.84
N LEU A 11 24.88 5.19 62.01
CA LEU A 11 26.07 6.03 61.92
C LEU A 11 26.03 6.82 60.62
N ASP A 12 26.45 8.09 60.69
CA ASP A 12 26.58 8.93 59.51
C ASP A 12 27.43 8.18 58.46
N ARG A 13 26.97 8.18 57.21
CA ARG A 13 27.49 7.29 56.16
C ARG A 13 28.98 7.51 55.95
N ASP A 14 29.42 8.77 56.08
CA ASP A 14 30.80 9.18 55.85
C ASP A 14 31.69 8.87 57.08
N ASP A 15 31.18 9.02 58.31
CA ASP A 15 31.83 8.55 59.55
C ASP A 15 32.06 7.03 59.52
N ALA A 16 31.07 6.26 59.07
CA ALA A 16 31.19 4.80 58.96
C ALA A 16 32.23 4.40 57.89
N ALA A 17 32.37 5.17 56.82
CA ALA A 17 33.38 4.96 55.78
C ALA A 17 34.80 5.29 56.27
N GLU A 18 34.96 6.38 57.03
CA GLU A 18 36.23 6.79 57.62
C GLU A 18 36.68 5.80 58.71
N ARG A 19 35.75 5.32 59.55
CA ARG A 19 36.00 4.25 60.51
C ARG A 19 36.42 2.94 59.84
N LEU A 20 35.79 2.57 58.72
CA LEU A 20 36.19 1.39 57.93
C LEU A 20 37.60 1.57 57.33
N ALA A 21 37.93 2.75 56.81
CA ALA A 21 39.25 3.04 56.27
C ALA A 21 40.34 2.98 57.35
N GLY A 22 40.09 3.58 58.52
CA GLY A 22 40.99 3.50 59.68
C GLY A 22 41.19 2.07 60.17
N LEU A 23 40.11 1.27 60.20
CA LEU A 23 40.16 -0.13 60.61
C LEU A 23 40.93 -1.01 59.60
N VAL A 24 40.77 -0.79 58.29
CA VAL A 24 41.57 -1.48 57.26
C VAL A 24 43.06 -1.12 57.40
N GLN A 25 43.39 0.14 57.68
CA GLN A 25 44.77 0.56 57.89
C GLN A 25 45.37 -0.01 59.19
N GLN A 26 44.59 -0.14 60.26
CA GLN A 26 44.99 -0.80 61.51
C GLN A 26 45.22 -2.30 61.29
N LEU A 27 44.33 -2.98 60.56
CA LEU A 27 44.50 -4.39 60.20
C LEU A 27 45.73 -4.65 59.32
N CYS A 28 46.12 -3.69 58.47
CA CYS A 28 47.32 -3.78 57.64
C CYS A 28 48.63 -3.40 58.38
N SER A 29 48.56 -2.68 59.50
CA SER A 29 49.75 -2.16 60.23
C SER A 29 50.06 -2.91 61.53
N ALA A 30 49.14 -3.73 62.05
CA ALA A 30 49.36 -4.51 63.27
C ALA A 30 50.38 -5.64 63.07
N PRO A 31 51.33 -5.85 64.01
CA PRO A 31 52.33 -6.92 63.91
C PRO A 31 51.68 -8.31 64.05
N LEU A 32 52.05 -9.23 63.14
CA LEU A 32 51.47 -10.57 62.92
C LEU A 32 51.61 -11.59 64.08
N HIS A 33 52.03 -11.17 65.28
CA HIS A 33 52.40 -12.03 66.41
C HIS A 33 51.48 -11.94 67.65
N GLY A 34 50.42 -11.11 67.65
CA GLY A 34 49.46 -11.00 68.77
C GLY A 34 48.15 -11.77 68.54
N ARG A 35 48.20 -13.11 68.46
CA ARG A 35 47.06 -13.97 68.11
C ARG A 35 46.11 -14.19 69.30
N GLY A 36 45.07 -13.38 69.40
CA GLY A 36 43.95 -13.59 70.34
C GLY A 36 42.99 -12.42 70.51
N THR A 37 43.40 -11.20 70.15
CA THR A 37 42.67 -9.96 70.49
C THR A 37 41.91 -9.30 69.34
N LEU A 38 41.96 -9.83 68.11
CA LEU A 38 41.38 -9.18 66.93
C LEU A 38 39.94 -9.65 66.57
N ILE A 39 39.30 -10.50 67.39
CA ILE A 39 37.92 -10.95 67.17
C ILE A 39 36.92 -9.77 67.12
N PRO A 40 36.92 -8.81 68.07
CA PRO A 40 35.97 -7.70 68.04
C PRO A 40 36.19 -6.78 66.82
N GLU A 41 37.42 -6.62 66.35
CA GLU A 41 37.73 -5.79 65.18
C GLU A 41 37.28 -6.47 63.87
N LEU A 42 37.26 -7.82 63.82
CA LEU A 42 36.71 -8.57 62.69
C LEU A 42 35.17 -8.55 62.66
N GLU A 43 34.51 -8.58 63.81
CA GLU A 43 33.06 -8.39 63.92
C GLU A 43 32.67 -6.95 63.53
N THR A 44 33.48 -5.97 63.93
CA THR A 44 33.32 -4.57 63.53
C THR A 44 33.57 -4.38 62.03
N TYR A 45 34.55 -5.10 61.45
CA TYR A 45 34.77 -5.13 60.01
C TYR A 45 33.58 -5.74 59.26
N GLU A 46 33.03 -6.86 59.72
CA GLU A 46 31.89 -7.52 59.08
C GLU A 46 30.66 -6.60 58.99
N THR A 47 30.36 -5.93 60.11
CA THR A 47 29.22 -5.00 60.20
C THR A 47 29.44 -3.76 59.32
N LEU A 48 30.62 -3.14 59.37
CA LEU A 48 30.93 -1.96 58.56
C LEU A 48 31.04 -2.27 57.05
N ALA A 49 31.66 -3.40 56.67
CA ALA A 49 31.78 -3.81 55.28
C ALA A 49 30.41 -4.09 54.64
N ARG A 50 29.46 -4.65 55.40
CA ARG A 50 28.08 -4.88 54.96
C ARG A 50 27.26 -3.59 54.81
N GLN A 51 27.59 -2.55 55.56
CA GLN A 51 26.86 -1.26 55.56
C GLN A 51 27.39 -0.25 54.54
N VAL A 52 28.71 -0.23 54.31
CA VAL A 52 29.44 0.83 53.57
C VAL A 52 30.08 0.28 52.30
N GLY A 53 30.52 -0.97 52.29
CA GLY A 53 31.32 -1.55 51.20
C GLY A 53 32.75 -1.00 51.12
N LEU A 54 33.57 -1.64 50.29
CA LEU A 54 35.01 -1.41 50.16
C LEU A 54 35.36 -0.73 48.83
N THR A 55 36.31 0.20 48.87
CA THR A 55 36.91 0.81 47.67
C THR A 55 37.92 -0.13 47.00
N GLY A 56 38.24 0.12 45.72
CA GLY A 56 39.17 -0.74 44.97
C GLY A 56 40.56 -0.89 45.62
N SER A 57 41.10 0.18 46.23
CA SER A 57 42.37 0.13 46.96
C SER A 57 42.28 -0.66 48.26
N GLN A 58 41.16 -0.54 49.00
CA GLN A 58 40.91 -1.31 50.21
C GLN A 58 40.71 -2.80 49.91
N ILE A 59 40.05 -3.14 48.80
CA ILE A 59 39.92 -4.54 48.33
C ILE A 59 41.30 -5.15 48.09
N LEU A 60 42.21 -4.44 47.42
CA LEU A 60 43.58 -4.91 47.19
C LEU A 60 44.35 -5.10 48.51
N ALA A 61 44.28 -4.13 49.42
CA ALA A 61 44.95 -4.23 50.72
C ALA A 61 44.45 -5.40 51.58
N ILE A 62 43.13 -5.65 51.58
CA ILE A 62 42.52 -6.77 52.31
C ILE A 62 42.87 -8.10 51.63
N LEU A 63 42.92 -8.15 50.29
CA LEU A 63 43.36 -9.35 49.58
C LEU A 63 44.83 -9.67 49.87
N ASP A 64 45.72 -8.68 49.92
CA ASP A 64 47.13 -8.91 50.25
C ASP A 64 47.29 -9.42 51.69
N LEU A 65 46.50 -8.90 52.65
CA LEU A 65 46.45 -9.40 54.03
C LEU A 65 45.88 -10.82 54.13
N ALA A 66 44.78 -11.10 53.42
CA ALA A 66 44.10 -12.39 53.45
C ALA A 66 44.86 -13.50 52.71
N LEU A 67 45.71 -13.13 51.74
CA LEU A 67 46.57 -14.04 50.97
C LEU A 67 47.98 -14.19 51.58
N ALA A 68 48.33 -13.41 52.61
CA ALA A 68 49.62 -13.51 53.29
C ALA A 68 49.78 -14.88 54.00
N PRO A 69 50.96 -15.51 53.92
CA PRO A 69 51.19 -16.86 54.46
C PRO A 69 51.14 -16.93 56.00
N GLU A 70 51.19 -15.78 56.68
CA GLU A 70 51.22 -15.66 58.14
C GLU A 70 49.82 -15.43 58.76
N SER A 71 48.80 -15.24 57.92
CA SER A 71 47.42 -14.95 58.35
C SER A 71 46.70 -16.19 58.94
N PRO A 72 45.97 -16.05 60.07
CA PRO A 72 45.10 -17.11 60.59
C PRO A 72 43.95 -17.45 59.63
N LEU A 73 43.66 -18.75 59.44
CA LEU A 73 42.64 -19.22 58.50
C LEU A 73 41.23 -18.67 58.79
N TYR A 74 40.88 -18.49 60.06
CA TYR A 74 39.59 -17.92 60.46
C TYR A 74 39.47 -16.45 60.00
N GLN A 75 40.50 -15.64 60.25
CA GLN A 75 40.58 -14.24 59.84
C GLN A 75 40.51 -14.11 58.31
N ALA A 76 41.31 -14.89 57.60
CA ALA A 76 41.32 -14.91 56.14
C ALA A 76 39.93 -15.24 55.56
N LYS A 77 39.21 -16.21 56.15
CA LYS A 77 37.87 -16.62 55.71
C LYS A 77 36.82 -15.53 55.93
N VAL A 78 36.84 -14.84 57.08
CA VAL A 78 35.92 -13.73 57.39
C VAL A 78 36.15 -12.55 56.46
N LEU A 79 37.42 -12.18 56.23
CA LEU A 79 37.79 -11.10 55.32
C LEU A 79 37.33 -11.37 53.89
N MET A 80 37.59 -12.58 53.36
CA MET A 80 37.20 -12.94 51.99
C MET A 80 35.67 -13.07 51.81
N ALA A 81 34.93 -13.50 52.83
CA ALA A 81 33.47 -13.64 52.77
C ALA A 81 32.74 -12.30 52.65
N HIS A 82 33.33 -11.22 53.17
CA HIS A 82 32.72 -9.89 53.26
C HIS A 82 33.38 -8.86 52.33
N LEU A 83 33.92 -9.30 51.20
CA LEU A 83 34.42 -8.41 50.15
C LEU A 83 33.25 -7.83 49.33
N TYR A 84 32.64 -6.74 49.80
CA TYR A 84 31.56 -6.05 49.08
C TYR A 84 32.09 -4.83 48.32
N PRO A 85 32.04 -4.78 46.98
CA PRO A 85 32.53 -3.64 46.23
C PRO A 85 31.61 -2.43 46.35
N ARG A 86 32.18 -1.27 46.69
CA ARG A 86 31.48 0.02 46.73
C ARG A 86 31.23 0.62 45.33
N ALA A 87 32.14 0.38 44.39
CA ALA A 87 32.07 0.84 43.01
C ALA A 87 32.68 -0.21 42.07
N THR A 88 33.61 0.17 41.20
CA THR A 88 34.31 -0.78 40.33
C THR A 88 35.48 -1.47 41.06
N VAL A 89 35.81 -2.67 40.60
CA VAL A 89 36.88 -3.52 41.14
C VAL A 89 38.05 -3.57 40.15
N PRO A 90 39.27 -3.24 40.59
CA PRO A 90 40.45 -3.30 39.73
C PRO A 90 40.71 -4.73 39.27
N HIS A 91 40.91 -4.92 37.96
CA HIS A 91 41.21 -6.21 37.35
C HIS A 91 42.48 -6.88 37.95
N ILE A 92 43.39 -6.08 38.49
CA ILE A 92 44.59 -6.51 39.23
C ILE A 92 44.22 -7.39 40.44
N ALA A 93 43.06 -7.17 41.09
CA ALA A 93 42.60 -8.01 42.20
C ALA A 93 42.39 -9.48 41.77
N VAL A 94 41.83 -9.69 40.57
CA VAL A 94 41.66 -11.04 40.00
C VAL A 94 43.02 -11.66 39.65
N CYS A 95 43.95 -10.86 39.13
CA CYS A 95 45.32 -11.31 38.88
C CYS A 95 46.06 -11.69 40.17
N HIS A 96 45.90 -10.93 41.26
CA HIS A 96 46.45 -11.25 42.59
C HIS A 96 45.90 -12.57 43.12
N ILE A 97 44.57 -12.78 43.03
CA ILE A 97 43.91 -14.01 43.44
C ILE A 97 44.43 -15.21 42.64
N LEU A 98 44.51 -15.11 41.30
CA LEU A 98 44.99 -16.19 40.45
C LEU A 98 46.48 -16.49 40.66
N GLY A 99 47.32 -15.47 40.85
CA GLY A 99 48.75 -15.63 41.12
C GLY A 99 49.04 -16.30 42.47
N HIS A 100 48.16 -16.13 43.45
CA HIS A 100 48.30 -16.71 44.79
C HIS A 100 47.45 -17.96 45.01
N LEU A 101 46.57 -18.34 44.07
CA LEU A 101 45.63 -19.45 44.22
C LEU A 101 46.32 -20.76 44.63
N ALA A 102 47.49 -21.04 44.07
CA ALA A 102 48.31 -22.22 44.40
C ALA A 102 49.00 -22.14 45.78
N ARG A 103 49.13 -20.94 46.36
CA ARG A 103 49.78 -20.67 47.67
C ARG A 103 48.80 -20.60 48.84
N VAL A 104 47.51 -20.44 48.59
CA VAL A 104 46.46 -20.40 49.63
C VAL A 104 46.37 -21.77 50.31
N ARG A 105 46.52 -21.80 51.64
CA ARG A 105 46.65 -23.05 52.43
C ARG A 105 45.36 -23.86 52.60
N ALA A 106 44.19 -23.23 52.44
CA ALA A 106 42.89 -23.88 52.65
C ALA A 106 42.01 -23.87 51.40
N TYR A 107 41.50 -25.05 51.06
CA TYR A 107 40.64 -25.29 49.90
C TYR A 107 39.33 -24.47 49.93
N ASP A 108 38.75 -24.31 51.12
CA ASP A 108 37.53 -23.52 51.30
C ASP A 108 37.75 -22.04 50.97
N CYS A 109 38.94 -21.51 51.26
CA CYS A 109 39.32 -20.13 50.94
C CYS A 109 39.52 -19.96 49.43
N GLN A 110 40.20 -20.91 48.77
CA GLN A 110 40.35 -20.93 47.31
C GLN A 110 38.98 -20.96 46.61
N LYS A 111 38.07 -21.82 47.07
CA LYS A 111 36.71 -21.93 46.55
C LYS A 111 35.90 -20.65 46.76
N LEU A 112 36.04 -20.01 47.92
CA LEU A 112 35.34 -18.77 48.24
C LEU A 112 35.84 -17.60 47.37
N LEU A 113 37.15 -17.47 47.17
CA LEU A 113 37.73 -16.48 46.27
C LEU A 113 37.30 -16.67 44.81
N LEU A 114 37.31 -17.91 44.31
CA LEU A 114 36.88 -18.19 42.93
C LEU A 114 35.39 -17.96 42.72
N ARG A 115 34.57 -18.22 43.73
CA ARG A 115 33.15 -17.85 43.73
C ARG A 115 32.99 -16.34 43.72
N TRP A 116 33.77 -15.61 44.51
CA TRP A 116 33.77 -14.15 44.52
C TRP A 116 34.15 -13.58 43.15
N VAL A 117 35.23 -14.07 42.51
CA VAL A 117 35.62 -13.68 41.14
C VAL A 117 34.50 -13.89 40.13
N ALA A 118 33.75 -14.99 40.24
CA ALA A 118 32.59 -15.23 39.38
C ALA A 118 31.40 -14.28 39.65
N LEU A 119 31.27 -13.76 40.87
CA LEU A 119 30.21 -12.82 41.27
C LEU A 119 30.54 -11.38 40.89
N ILE A 120 31.81 -10.95 41.00
CA ILE A 120 32.20 -9.56 40.75
C ILE A 120 32.36 -9.18 39.27
N TRP A 121 32.12 -10.13 38.37
CA TRP A 121 32.38 -10.01 36.94
C TRP A 121 31.81 -8.72 36.31
N ASP A 122 30.63 -8.32 36.73
CA ASP A 122 29.89 -7.19 36.16
C ASP A 122 30.40 -5.83 36.67
N TRP A 123 31.30 -5.82 37.67
CA TRP A 123 31.90 -4.62 38.26
C TRP A 123 33.43 -4.51 38.05
N LEU A 124 34.02 -5.29 37.14
CA LEU A 124 35.45 -5.23 36.82
C LEU A 124 35.81 -4.00 35.96
N ASP A 125 36.92 -3.34 36.27
CA ASP A 125 37.43 -2.18 35.49
C ASP A 125 37.87 -2.54 34.06
N ASP A 126 38.52 -3.69 33.88
CA ASP A 126 39.01 -4.16 32.57
C ASP A 126 39.02 -5.70 32.50
N ILE A 127 38.61 -6.23 31.35
CA ILE A 127 38.48 -7.67 31.07
C ILE A 127 39.60 -8.16 30.14
N GLU A 128 40.31 -7.26 29.44
CA GLU A 128 41.32 -7.62 28.45
C GLU A 128 42.54 -8.36 29.04
N PRO A 129 43.08 -7.99 30.22
CA PRO A 129 44.11 -8.78 30.88
C PRO A 129 43.64 -10.20 31.23
N LEU A 130 42.37 -10.37 31.59
CA LEU A 130 41.77 -11.68 31.91
C LEU A 130 41.58 -12.55 30.68
N ARG A 131 41.33 -11.95 29.50
CA ARG A 131 41.29 -12.68 28.22
C ARG A 131 42.64 -13.28 27.85
N ARG A 132 43.75 -12.59 28.15
CA ARG A 132 45.10 -13.15 27.96
C ARG A 132 45.36 -14.34 28.88
N LEU A 133 44.75 -14.34 30.06
CA LEU A 133 44.79 -15.43 31.04
C LEU A 133 43.80 -16.57 30.78
N TYR A 134 43.07 -16.56 29.63
CA TYR A 134 42.10 -17.60 29.28
C TYR A 134 42.66 -19.03 29.42
N GLY A 135 43.93 -19.23 29.04
CA GLY A 135 44.60 -20.53 29.17
C GLY A 135 44.75 -21.01 30.62
N VAL A 136 44.91 -20.09 31.57
CA VAL A 136 45.06 -20.36 33.01
C VAL A 136 43.72 -20.81 33.59
N PHE A 137 42.63 -20.09 33.29
CA PHE A 137 41.29 -20.49 33.69
C PHE A 137 40.91 -21.87 33.11
N PHE A 138 41.27 -22.13 31.86
CA PHE A 138 41.03 -23.41 31.20
C PHE A 138 41.82 -24.56 31.85
N HIS A 139 43.05 -24.31 32.33
CA HIS A 139 43.86 -25.31 33.03
C HIS A 139 43.18 -25.77 34.33
N TYR A 140 42.61 -24.83 35.10
CA TYR A 140 41.96 -25.12 36.38
C TYR A 140 40.62 -25.88 36.26
N LEU A 141 40.08 -26.07 35.05
CA LEU A 141 38.90 -26.93 34.82
C LEU A 141 39.14 -28.41 35.17
N SER A 142 40.40 -28.83 35.18
CA SER A 142 40.80 -30.20 35.54
C SER A 142 40.52 -30.52 37.01
N TYR A 143 40.39 -29.49 37.86
CA TYR A 143 40.10 -29.63 39.29
C TYR A 143 38.59 -29.58 39.55
N GLU A 144 38.05 -30.65 40.13
CA GLU A 144 36.62 -30.80 40.41
C GLU A 144 36.04 -29.70 41.31
N SER A 145 36.81 -29.27 42.30
CA SER A 145 36.51 -28.13 43.19
C SER A 145 36.18 -26.81 42.52
N PHE A 146 36.94 -26.51 41.47
CA PHE A 146 37.00 -25.19 40.85
C PHE A 146 36.22 -25.14 39.55
N ARG A 147 35.78 -26.29 39.04
CA ARG A 147 35.09 -26.42 37.77
C ARG A 147 33.88 -25.50 37.64
N ALA A 148 32.97 -25.50 38.62
CA ALA A 148 31.77 -24.66 38.58
C ALA A 148 32.07 -23.14 38.47
N PRO A 149 32.88 -22.52 39.36
CA PRO A 149 33.22 -21.11 39.20
C PRO A 149 34.08 -20.83 37.95
N MET A 150 34.99 -21.73 37.57
CA MET A 150 35.83 -21.57 36.37
C MET A 150 35.02 -21.63 35.08
N VAL A 151 34.05 -22.54 34.97
CA VAL A 151 33.12 -22.61 33.85
C VAL A 151 32.36 -21.30 33.71
N ARG A 152 31.81 -20.75 34.79
CA ARG A 152 31.04 -19.50 34.75
C ARG A 152 31.88 -18.33 34.26
N ILE A 153 33.14 -18.27 34.69
CA ILE A 153 34.11 -17.27 34.21
C ILE A 153 34.43 -17.52 32.72
N LEU A 154 34.69 -18.77 32.34
CA LEU A 154 35.06 -19.14 30.97
C LEU A 154 33.92 -18.92 29.97
N VAL A 155 32.67 -19.22 30.32
CA VAL A 155 31.48 -18.96 29.50
C VAL A 155 31.36 -17.46 29.17
N ARG A 156 31.74 -16.59 30.10
CA ARG A 156 31.75 -15.14 29.89
C ARG A 156 32.99 -14.65 29.13
N LEU A 157 34.12 -15.35 29.25
CA LEU A 157 35.38 -15.04 28.56
C LEU A 157 35.52 -15.63 27.15
N THR A 158 34.73 -16.64 26.80
CA THR A 158 34.84 -17.35 25.52
C THR A 158 34.56 -16.44 24.33
N THR A 159 35.53 -16.36 23.43
CA THR A 159 35.44 -15.69 22.13
C THR A 159 35.90 -16.66 21.02
N ARG A 160 35.62 -16.36 19.74
CA ARG A 160 36.06 -17.20 18.60
C ARG A 160 37.56 -17.51 18.62
N ALA A 161 38.40 -16.55 18.99
CA ALA A 161 39.86 -16.72 19.09
C ALA A 161 40.30 -17.67 20.22
N SER A 162 39.47 -17.83 21.25
CA SER A 162 39.75 -18.71 22.40
C SER A 162 39.43 -20.18 22.13
N VAL A 163 38.55 -20.47 21.16
CA VAL A 163 38.10 -21.82 20.79
C VAL A 163 39.08 -22.43 19.80
N LYS A 164 40.17 -23.00 20.33
CA LYS A 164 41.20 -23.68 19.55
C LYS A 164 40.93 -25.20 19.50
N PRO A 165 41.25 -25.91 18.40
CA PRO A 165 40.97 -27.35 18.26
C PRO A 165 41.53 -28.22 19.41
N PHE A 166 42.68 -27.87 19.99
CA PHE A 166 43.23 -28.61 21.12
C PHE A 166 42.41 -28.44 22.42
N ARG A 167 41.80 -27.27 22.65
CA ARG A 167 40.92 -27.02 23.81
C ARG A 167 39.59 -27.73 23.65
N VAL A 168 39.05 -27.78 22.44
CA VAL A 168 37.86 -28.59 22.11
C VAL A 168 38.13 -30.07 22.44
N ARG A 169 39.27 -30.61 22.00
CA ARG A 169 39.67 -31.99 22.34
C ARG A 169 39.82 -32.20 23.84
N GLN A 170 40.49 -31.30 24.55
CA GLN A 170 40.64 -31.39 26.01
C GLN A 170 39.28 -31.32 26.73
N LEU A 171 38.36 -30.45 26.29
CA LEU A 171 37.02 -30.33 26.87
C LEU A 171 36.19 -31.60 26.67
N LEU A 172 36.26 -32.23 25.49
CA LEU A 172 35.58 -33.50 25.21
C LEU A 172 36.18 -34.66 26.03
N VAL A 173 37.50 -34.69 26.20
CA VAL A 173 38.18 -35.67 27.08
C VAL A 173 37.76 -35.48 28.54
N LEU A 174 37.64 -34.23 29.00
CA LEU A 174 37.14 -33.93 30.35
C LEU A 174 35.69 -34.38 30.50
N LEU A 175 34.80 -34.05 29.55
CA LEU A 175 33.39 -34.45 29.56
C LEU A 175 33.23 -35.99 29.59
N ALA A 176 34.06 -36.70 28.83
CA ALA A 176 34.06 -38.17 28.81
C ALA A 176 34.53 -38.79 30.14
N ARG A 177 35.39 -38.09 30.90
CA ARG A 177 35.91 -38.58 32.19
C ARG A 177 34.99 -38.27 33.37
N THR A 178 34.26 -37.15 33.35
CA THR A 178 33.45 -36.69 34.50
C THR A 178 31.97 -37.06 34.42
N GLY A 179 31.46 -37.47 33.26
CA GLY A 179 30.01 -37.70 33.07
C GLY A 179 29.24 -36.39 32.80
N PRO A 180 27.89 -36.39 32.86
CA PRO A 180 27.02 -35.26 32.48
C PRO A 180 27.04 -34.14 33.53
N ASP A 181 28.19 -33.51 33.71
CA ASP A 181 28.36 -32.31 34.52
C ASP A 181 27.71 -31.11 33.80
N LEU A 182 26.67 -30.53 34.41
CA LEU A 182 25.87 -29.45 33.82
C LEU A 182 26.71 -28.21 33.51
N ASP A 183 27.74 -27.92 34.32
CA ASP A 183 28.62 -26.78 34.13
C ASP A 183 29.53 -27.00 32.89
N LEU A 184 30.12 -28.19 32.73
CA LEU A 184 30.93 -28.48 31.53
C LEU A 184 30.11 -28.57 30.26
N LEU A 185 28.85 -29.02 30.35
CA LEU A 185 27.90 -29.00 29.25
C LEU A 185 27.57 -27.57 28.83
N GLU A 186 27.46 -26.62 29.77
CA GLU A 186 27.28 -25.20 29.47
C GLU A 186 28.46 -24.64 28.67
N LEU A 187 29.70 -24.91 29.10
CA LEU A 187 30.89 -24.49 28.36
C LEU A 187 30.98 -25.18 26.99
N ALA A 188 30.62 -26.46 26.89
CA ALA A 188 30.62 -27.21 25.63
C ALA A 188 29.55 -26.70 24.65
N ARG A 189 28.39 -26.23 25.13
CA ARG A 189 27.39 -25.54 24.29
C ARG A 189 27.96 -24.25 23.72
N VAL A 190 28.65 -23.45 24.53
CA VAL A 190 29.29 -22.22 24.04
C VAL A 190 30.40 -22.52 23.04
N TYR A 191 31.21 -23.55 23.27
CA TYR A 191 32.22 -24.02 22.29
C TYR A 191 31.58 -24.54 21.00
N LYS A 192 30.40 -25.19 21.08
CA LYS A 192 29.64 -25.68 19.91
C LYS A 192 29.13 -24.53 19.04
N ILE A 193 28.77 -23.38 19.62
CA ILE A 193 28.40 -22.17 18.86
C ILE A 193 29.55 -21.75 17.92
N TYR A 194 30.80 -21.83 18.40
CA TYR A 194 31.98 -21.40 17.64
C TYR A 194 32.63 -22.50 16.79
N SER A 195 32.39 -23.78 17.06
CA SER A 195 32.96 -24.92 16.31
C SER A 195 31.94 -26.08 16.14
N PRO A 196 30.89 -25.89 15.33
CA PRO A 196 29.79 -26.85 15.18
C PRO A 196 30.19 -28.17 14.50
N THR A 197 31.27 -28.17 13.71
CA THR A 197 31.73 -29.35 12.96
C THR A 197 32.42 -30.39 13.84
N VAL A 198 33.06 -29.97 14.93
CA VAL A 198 33.87 -30.85 15.81
C VAL A 198 33.04 -31.38 16.99
N ILE A 199 31.99 -30.66 17.41
CA ILE A 199 31.15 -31.02 18.55
C ILE A 199 29.79 -31.52 18.03
N GLN A 200 29.79 -32.74 17.51
CA GLN A 200 28.57 -33.47 17.12
C GLN A 200 28.07 -34.34 18.30
N GLY A 201 26.76 -34.41 18.51
CA GLY A 201 26.16 -35.38 19.44
C GLY A 201 25.83 -34.91 20.87
N LEU A 202 26.00 -33.63 21.23
CA LEU A 202 25.44 -33.11 22.49
C LEU A 202 23.89 -33.08 22.40
N GLN A 203 23.23 -34.13 22.91
CA GLN A 203 21.77 -34.20 23.03
C GLN A 203 21.24 -33.06 23.90
N ALA A 204 20.07 -32.53 23.53
CA ALA A 204 19.36 -31.55 24.33
C ALA A 204 18.83 -32.22 25.61
N ALA A 205 19.63 -32.19 26.68
CA ALA A 205 19.10 -32.47 28.00
C ALA A 205 18.19 -31.29 28.37
N THR A 206 16.88 -31.49 28.24
CA THR A 206 15.83 -30.66 28.84
C THR A 206 15.94 -30.81 30.35
N GLY A 207 16.86 -30.03 30.94
CA GLY A 207 17.08 -29.95 32.37
C GLY A 207 17.33 -28.50 32.73
N GLN A 208 16.58 -28.00 33.71
CA GLN A 208 16.65 -26.66 34.26
C GLN A 208 18.11 -26.18 34.38
N ILE A 209 18.43 -25.08 33.68
CA ILE A 209 19.69 -24.37 33.86
C ILE A 209 19.77 -23.97 35.34
N GLY A 210 20.86 -24.37 36.00
CA GLY A 210 21.02 -24.28 37.45
C GLY A 210 20.64 -22.90 37.98
N ARG A 211 19.56 -22.85 38.75
CA ARG A 211 19.24 -21.71 39.61
C ARG A 211 20.49 -21.39 40.44
N SER A 212 20.92 -20.13 40.41
CA SER A 212 21.92 -19.64 41.36
C SER A 212 21.50 -20.05 42.79
N PRO A 213 22.39 -20.63 43.60
CA PRO A 213 22.07 -20.98 44.97
C PRO A 213 21.60 -19.73 45.73
N ALA A 214 20.62 -19.88 46.62
CA ALA A 214 20.00 -18.78 47.37
C ALA A 214 20.99 -17.89 48.15
N SER A 215 22.21 -18.39 48.43
CA SER A 215 23.31 -17.64 49.03
C SER A 215 23.89 -16.54 48.12
N ASN A 216 23.85 -16.72 46.79
CA ASN A 216 24.40 -15.75 45.85
C ASN A 216 23.49 -14.54 45.66
N LEU A 217 22.17 -14.73 45.81
CA LEU A 217 21.18 -13.65 45.72
C LEU A 217 21.37 -12.67 46.88
N ARG A 218 21.49 -13.17 48.11
CA ARG A 218 21.70 -12.35 49.32
C ARG A 218 22.95 -11.46 49.24
N TRP A 219 24.06 -12.00 48.72
CA TRP A 219 25.30 -11.23 48.55
C TRP A 219 25.11 -10.14 47.48
N GLN A 220 24.49 -10.46 46.35
CA GLN A 220 24.21 -9.49 45.28
C GLN A 220 23.23 -8.40 45.71
N ASP A 221 22.18 -8.74 46.46
CA ASP A 221 21.22 -7.79 47.03
C ASP A 221 21.92 -6.80 47.98
N THR A 222 22.84 -7.30 48.82
CA THR A 222 23.65 -6.47 49.73
C THR A 222 24.52 -5.47 48.96
N VAL A 223 25.21 -5.92 47.90
CA VAL A 223 26.03 -5.04 47.03
C VAL A 223 25.17 -4.00 46.33
N ALA A 224 24.00 -4.39 45.81
CA ALA A 224 23.08 -3.46 45.16
C ALA A 224 22.58 -2.37 46.14
N HIS A 225 22.28 -2.73 47.39
CA HIS A 225 21.92 -1.78 48.44
C HIS A 225 23.06 -0.81 48.79
N ILE A 226 24.30 -1.31 48.88
CA ILE A 226 25.49 -0.48 49.12
C ILE A 226 25.70 0.51 47.96
N GLN A 227 25.70 0.03 46.71
CA GLN A 227 25.92 0.87 45.53
C GLN A 227 24.81 1.93 45.36
N ALA A 228 23.55 1.57 45.62
CA ALA A 228 22.43 2.53 45.59
C ALA A 228 22.58 3.65 46.64
N ARG A 229 23.19 3.34 47.80
CA ARG A 229 23.46 4.31 48.87
C ARG A 229 24.57 5.31 48.54
N TRP A 230 25.49 4.93 47.64
CA TRP A 230 26.60 5.78 47.19
C TRP A 230 26.35 6.48 45.86
N ALA A 231 25.37 6.04 45.06
CA ALA A 231 25.04 6.63 43.76
C ALA A 231 24.33 7.99 43.82
N THR A 232 23.92 8.46 45.00
CA THR A 232 23.17 9.72 45.22
C THR A 232 24.04 10.97 45.37
N GLU A 233 25.36 10.90 45.20
CA GLU A 233 26.24 12.07 45.23
C GLU A 233 26.54 12.67 43.85
N PRO A 234 26.44 14.00 43.68
CA PRO A 234 26.99 14.70 42.54
C PRO A 234 28.42 15.19 42.85
N GLY A 235 29.44 14.36 42.58
CA GLY A 235 30.83 14.84 42.59
C GLY A 235 31.90 13.78 42.82
N GLU A 236 32.40 13.17 41.75
CA GLU A 236 33.84 13.12 41.42
C GLU A 236 34.03 12.49 40.04
N ALA A 237 34.72 13.21 39.17
CA ALA A 237 34.88 12.90 37.77
C ALA A 237 35.89 11.76 37.56
N ALA A 238 35.49 10.74 36.79
CA ALA A 238 36.46 10.05 35.94
C ALA A 238 36.99 11.05 34.88
N PRO A 239 38.28 11.02 34.53
CA PRO A 239 38.93 12.09 33.79
C PRO A 239 38.36 12.19 32.36
N SER A 240 37.83 13.37 32.06
CA SER A 240 37.56 13.81 30.70
C SER A 240 38.88 13.98 29.93
N SER A 241 39.02 13.30 28.79
CA SER A 241 39.80 13.85 27.69
C SER A 241 38.87 14.68 26.79
N THR A 242 39.15 15.98 26.79
CA THR A 242 38.68 17.00 25.84
C THR A 242 39.20 16.67 24.42
N GLY A 243 38.57 17.11 23.32
CA GLY A 243 37.66 18.23 23.22
C GLY A 243 36.78 18.31 21.96
N LYS A 244 35.97 19.37 22.04
CA LYS A 244 34.93 19.94 21.18
C LYS A 244 35.24 19.91 19.68
N VAL A 245 34.25 19.93 18.79
CA VAL A 245 33.52 21.12 18.23
C VAL A 245 32.36 20.57 17.38
N ASP A 246 31.15 21.12 17.20
CA ASP A 246 30.44 22.27 17.78
C ASP A 246 28.93 22.00 17.78
N ARG A 247 28.25 22.85 18.55
CA ARG A 247 26.81 23.06 18.79
C ARG A 247 25.88 23.15 17.58
N GLY A 248 24.63 22.72 17.82
CA GLY A 248 23.44 23.18 17.09
C GLY A 248 22.09 22.87 17.78
N THR A 249 21.82 23.51 18.93
CA THR A 249 20.50 23.97 19.47
C THR A 249 19.23 23.10 19.35
N VAL A 250 18.70 22.55 20.47
CA VAL A 250 17.57 23.07 21.34
C VAL A 250 16.18 22.73 20.74
N THR A 251 15.21 22.03 21.36
CA THR A 251 14.56 22.14 22.68
C THR A 251 13.86 20.84 23.13
N HIS A 252 13.93 20.56 24.44
CA HIS A 252 12.93 19.95 25.36
C HIS A 252 12.02 18.78 24.95
N ARG A 253 12.19 17.64 25.64
CA ARG A 253 11.04 16.84 26.17
C ARG A 253 11.42 15.96 27.37
N ASN A 254 10.67 16.21 28.46
CA ASN A 254 10.30 15.39 29.61
C ASN A 254 11.09 14.13 30.00
N ARG A 255 11.55 14.19 31.26
CA ARG A 255 12.02 13.11 32.14
C ARG A 255 10.82 12.32 32.70
N LYS A 256 11.05 11.01 32.94
CA LYS A 256 10.18 9.91 33.46
C LYS A 256 9.59 9.06 32.32
N GLU A 257 9.88 7.79 32.12
CA GLU A 257 10.40 6.69 32.96
C GLU A 257 11.16 5.70 32.06
N SER A 258 12.37 5.32 32.44
CA SER A 258 13.09 4.19 31.86
C SER A 258 14.12 3.65 32.86
N ALA A 259 13.62 2.97 33.89
CA ALA A 259 14.43 2.01 34.63
C ALA A 259 14.43 0.72 33.81
N GLY A 260 15.37 0.59 32.88
CA GLY A 260 15.42 -0.55 31.97
C GLY A 260 16.80 -0.70 31.33
N LEU A 261 17.48 -1.77 31.73
CA LEU A 261 18.67 -2.37 31.13
C LEU A 261 19.96 -1.51 31.11
N PRO A 262 21.13 -2.09 31.45
CA PRO A 262 22.41 -1.40 31.36
C PRO A 262 22.71 -1.01 29.90
N PRO A 263 23.45 0.09 29.67
CA PRO A 263 23.86 0.50 28.34
C PRO A 263 24.71 -0.62 27.71
N VAL A 264 24.36 -1.02 26.49
CA VAL A 264 25.17 -1.97 25.72
C VAL A 264 26.40 -1.22 25.22
N THR A 265 27.47 -1.22 26.03
CA THR A 265 28.78 -0.67 25.68
C THR A 265 29.47 -1.62 24.70
N HIS A 266 29.37 -1.36 23.40
CA HIS A 266 30.32 -1.92 22.44
C HIS A 266 31.60 -1.06 22.50
N TYR A 267 32.66 -1.58 23.13
CA TYR A 267 33.98 -0.95 23.12
C TYR A 267 34.62 -1.08 21.74
N TYR A 268 34.74 0.04 21.02
CA TYR A 268 35.63 0.15 19.87
C TYR A 268 37.02 0.55 20.35
N THR A 269 38.04 -0.25 20.02
CA THR A 269 39.44 0.15 20.18
C THR A 269 39.81 1.13 19.07
N HIS A 270 40.24 2.33 19.45
CA HIS A 270 41.00 3.22 18.57
C HIS A 270 42.33 2.56 18.22
N LEU A 271 42.56 2.29 16.93
CA LEU A 271 43.90 2.20 16.38
C LEU A 271 44.03 3.27 15.31
N HIS A 272 44.78 4.32 15.65
CA HIS A 272 45.27 5.29 14.68
C HIS A 272 46.31 4.63 13.77
N GLY A 273 46.18 4.93 12.47
CA GLY A 273 47.32 5.08 11.56
C GLY A 273 47.94 3.79 11.03
N GLN A 274 47.42 3.30 9.90
CA GLN A 274 48.16 3.14 8.63
C GLN A 274 47.30 2.33 7.66
N GLN A 275 47.22 2.83 6.42
CA GLN A 275 46.61 2.14 5.29
C GLN A 275 47.19 0.73 5.14
N ARG A 276 46.43 -0.29 5.53
CA ARG A 276 46.60 -1.65 5.05
C ARG A 276 45.21 -2.21 4.75
N LEU A 277 45.03 -2.64 3.50
CA LEU A 277 43.93 -3.50 3.08
C LEU A 277 43.83 -4.68 4.07
N PRO A 278 42.62 -5.10 4.50
CA PRO A 278 42.48 -6.26 5.36
C PRO A 278 42.91 -7.55 4.63
N ASP A 279 43.64 -8.39 5.36
CA ASP A 279 44.11 -9.73 5.00
C ASP A 279 42.97 -10.64 4.49
N PRO A 280 43.11 -11.48 3.43
CA PRO A 280 42.05 -12.31 2.84
C PRO A 280 41.51 -13.45 3.75
N ARG A 281 41.91 -13.47 5.03
CA ARG A 281 41.55 -14.51 6.01
C ARG A 281 40.93 -13.94 7.30
N GLY A 282 40.78 -12.63 7.40
CA GLY A 282 40.10 -11.97 8.52
C GLY A 282 38.81 -11.34 8.03
N THR A 283 37.67 -11.95 8.34
CA THR A 283 36.36 -11.38 8.03
C THR A 283 36.19 -10.05 8.79
N PRO A 284 36.02 -8.92 8.09
CA PRO A 284 35.85 -7.62 8.75
C PRO A 284 34.57 -7.65 9.60
N GLN A 285 34.71 -7.28 10.87
CA GLN A 285 33.58 -7.21 11.79
C GLN A 285 32.68 -6.03 11.38
N LEU A 286 31.36 -6.26 11.33
CA LEU A 286 30.30 -5.34 10.89
C LEU A 286 30.38 -3.92 11.51
N GLU A 287 31.04 -3.84 12.65
CA GLU A 287 31.36 -2.64 13.42
C GLU A 287 32.28 -1.64 12.65
N MET A 288 33.06 -2.10 11.67
CA MET A 288 33.97 -1.23 10.89
C MET A 288 33.29 -0.44 9.77
N VAL A 289 32.05 -0.81 9.39
CA VAL A 289 31.35 -0.19 8.27
C VAL A 289 30.65 1.09 8.73
N ARG A 290 31.24 2.25 8.44
CA ARG A 290 30.73 3.57 8.89
C ARG A 290 29.88 4.28 7.85
N SER A 291 29.89 3.79 6.61
CA SER A 291 29.15 4.37 5.48
C SER A 291 28.57 3.30 4.55
N PHE A 292 27.51 3.65 3.81
CA PHE A 292 26.93 2.76 2.80
C PHE A 292 27.92 2.42 1.66
N ASP A 293 28.79 3.36 1.29
CA ASP A 293 29.83 3.14 0.27
C ASP A 293 30.84 2.07 0.71
N GLU A 294 31.27 2.12 1.97
CA GLU A 294 32.14 1.12 2.58
C GLU A 294 31.44 -0.26 2.71
N PHE A 295 30.15 -0.27 3.00
CA PHE A 295 29.34 -1.50 3.03
C PHE A 295 29.30 -2.19 1.67
N THR A 296 29.04 -1.45 0.59
CA THR A 296 28.95 -2.04 -0.77
C THR A 296 30.25 -2.68 -1.24
N ARG A 297 31.41 -2.15 -0.81
CA ARG A 297 32.73 -2.70 -1.14
C ARG A 297 33.07 -3.97 -0.37
N LEU A 298 32.44 -4.18 0.79
CA LEU A 298 32.72 -5.29 1.71
C LEU A 298 31.58 -6.32 1.75
N ILE A 299 30.53 -6.17 0.93
CA ILE A 299 29.32 -7.00 0.99
C ILE A 299 29.61 -8.51 0.89
N ASP A 300 30.61 -8.89 0.09
CA ASP A 300 31.04 -10.28 -0.10
C ASP A 300 31.84 -10.85 1.09
N CYS A 301 32.30 -9.99 2.01
CA CYS A 301 33.19 -10.33 3.12
C CYS A 301 32.52 -10.19 4.51
N VAL A 302 31.30 -9.65 4.58
CA VAL A 302 30.57 -9.42 5.83
C VAL A 302 29.90 -10.71 6.31
N GLU A 303 30.38 -11.26 7.44
CA GLU A 303 29.71 -12.38 8.12
C GLU A 303 28.55 -11.88 9.02
N LEU A 304 27.41 -12.58 9.03
CA LEU A 304 26.29 -12.25 9.91
C LEU A 304 26.67 -12.36 11.40
N PRO A 305 26.21 -11.43 12.27
CA PRO A 305 26.42 -11.53 13.72
C PRO A 305 25.82 -12.81 14.32
N ASP A 306 26.47 -13.32 15.38
CA ASP A 306 26.01 -14.50 16.12
C ASP A 306 24.72 -14.25 16.95
N ARG A 307 24.31 -12.97 17.14
CA ARG A 307 23.13 -12.58 17.92
C ARG A 307 22.06 -11.89 17.05
N LEU A 308 20.86 -12.49 17.03
CA LEU A 308 19.67 -12.03 16.29
C LEU A 308 19.30 -10.55 16.52
N MET A 309 19.43 -10.05 17.76
CA MET A 309 19.07 -8.66 18.08
C MET A 309 19.95 -7.61 17.39
N ALA A 310 21.18 -7.98 17.00
CA ALA A 310 22.06 -7.10 16.25
C ALA A 310 21.65 -7.01 14.77
N ILE A 311 21.02 -8.07 14.22
CA ILE A 311 20.48 -8.11 12.86
C ILE A 311 19.33 -7.11 12.75
N TRP A 312 18.35 -7.21 13.65
CA TRP A 312 17.15 -6.38 13.64
C TRP A 312 17.38 -4.88 13.82
N ARG A 313 18.44 -4.53 14.54
CA ARG A 313 18.78 -3.14 14.85
C ARG A 313 19.63 -2.49 13.76
N ASN A 314 20.23 -3.27 12.85
CA ASN A 314 21.14 -2.75 11.83
C ASN A 314 20.53 -2.86 10.41
N PRO A 315 20.16 -1.74 9.77
CA PRO A 315 19.53 -1.75 8.46
C PRO A 315 20.43 -2.30 7.35
N TYR A 316 21.76 -2.18 7.46
CA TYR A 316 22.70 -2.72 6.47
C TYR A 316 22.65 -4.24 6.38
N LEU A 317 22.37 -4.92 7.50
CA LEU A 317 22.19 -6.38 7.51
C LEU A 317 20.88 -6.82 6.85
N HIS A 318 19.84 -5.99 6.87
CA HIS A 318 18.61 -6.28 6.12
C HIS A 318 18.87 -6.21 4.61
N HIS A 319 19.69 -5.25 4.15
CA HIS A 319 20.11 -5.17 2.75
C HIS A 319 21.02 -6.32 2.36
N LEU A 320 21.94 -6.74 3.22
CA LEU A 320 22.75 -7.95 2.99
C LEU A 320 21.85 -9.17 2.76
N LEU A 321 20.87 -9.40 3.65
CA LEU A 321 19.94 -10.53 3.53
C LEU A 321 19.09 -10.48 2.26
N ALA A 322 18.71 -9.29 1.79
CA ALA A 322 17.98 -9.12 0.53
C ALA A 322 18.87 -9.37 -0.71
N CYS A 323 20.16 -9.06 -0.62
CA CYS A 323 21.12 -9.20 -1.73
C CYS A 323 21.84 -10.56 -1.74
N THR A 324 21.73 -11.38 -0.70
CA THR A 324 22.47 -12.64 -0.59
C THR A 324 21.68 -13.81 -1.21
N PRO A 325 22.21 -14.49 -2.24
CA PRO A 325 21.53 -15.62 -2.88
C PRO A 325 21.74 -16.97 -2.17
N ASP A 326 22.46 -17.02 -1.03
CA ASP A 326 22.76 -18.27 -0.32
C ASP A 326 21.52 -18.82 0.42
N PRO A 327 20.94 -19.96 -0.03
CA PRO A 327 19.76 -20.55 0.62
C PRO A 327 20.06 -21.09 2.02
N THR A 328 21.34 -21.40 2.33
CA THR A 328 21.72 -21.92 3.64
C THR A 328 21.71 -20.83 4.72
N LEU A 329 22.08 -19.61 4.36
CA LEU A 329 22.00 -18.42 5.20
C LEU A 329 20.54 -18.08 5.52
N ALA A 330 19.68 -18.06 4.51
CA ALA A 330 18.25 -17.81 4.68
C ALA A 330 17.59 -18.86 5.58
N ALA A 331 17.91 -20.15 5.37
CA ALA A 331 17.42 -21.24 6.22
C ALA A 331 17.94 -21.16 7.67
N ARG A 332 19.17 -20.67 7.87
CA ARG A 332 19.73 -20.45 9.21
C ARG A 332 19.00 -19.32 9.93
N VAL A 333 18.76 -18.19 9.26
CA VAL A 333 17.97 -17.08 9.82
C VAL A 333 16.54 -17.53 10.13
N ASP A 334 15.90 -18.26 9.22
CA ASP A 334 14.55 -18.80 9.44
C ASP A 334 14.47 -19.69 10.69
N ARG A 335 15.37 -20.68 10.79
CA ARG A 335 15.39 -21.59 11.96
C ARG A 335 15.65 -20.87 13.27
N TRP A 336 16.49 -19.84 13.26
CA TRP A 336 16.76 -19.02 14.44
C TRP A 336 15.56 -18.17 14.85
N VAL A 337 14.90 -17.53 13.89
CA VAL A 337 13.66 -16.78 14.13
C VAL A 337 12.58 -17.69 14.69
N ASP A 338 12.43 -18.89 14.13
CA ASP A 338 11.46 -19.88 14.56
C ASP A 338 11.67 -20.30 16.01
N GLN A 339 12.91 -20.63 16.38
CA GLN A 339 13.24 -21.00 17.76
C GLN A 339 12.94 -19.85 18.73
N TYR A 340 13.34 -18.63 18.38
CA TYR A 340 13.14 -17.47 19.25
C TYR A 340 11.66 -17.08 19.41
N LEU A 341 10.88 -17.07 18.33
CA LEU A 341 9.44 -16.81 18.40
C LEU A 341 8.67 -17.93 19.11
N THR A 342 9.14 -19.18 18.98
CA THR A 342 8.57 -20.33 19.71
C THR A 342 8.82 -20.20 21.22
N ASP A 343 10.04 -19.84 21.63
CA ASP A 343 10.38 -19.62 23.04
C ASP A 343 9.54 -18.48 23.65
N LEU A 344 9.38 -17.37 22.91
CA LEU A 344 8.56 -16.24 23.33
C LEU A 344 7.07 -16.58 23.43
N THR A 345 6.53 -17.41 22.53
CA THR A 345 5.12 -17.81 22.56
C THR A 345 4.81 -18.81 23.68
N GLN A 346 5.73 -19.71 23.99
CA GLN A 346 5.60 -20.68 25.09
C GLN A 346 5.70 -20.02 26.48
N GLN A 347 6.44 -18.90 26.60
CA GLN A 347 6.65 -18.19 27.87
C GLN A 347 5.56 -17.16 28.23
N ARG A 348 4.50 -17.02 27.40
CA ARG A 348 3.36 -16.09 27.62
C ARG A 348 2.59 -16.27 28.93
N SER A 349 2.87 -17.33 29.70
CA SER A 349 2.26 -17.57 31.02
C SER A 349 2.84 -16.69 32.15
N THR A 350 3.92 -15.93 31.94
CA THR A 350 4.53 -15.08 32.98
C THR A 350 4.56 -13.60 32.55
N ARG A 351 3.51 -12.85 32.92
CA ARG A 351 3.31 -11.43 32.57
C ARG A 351 4.30 -10.54 33.34
N PHE A 352 4.96 -9.62 32.61
CA PHE A 352 5.35 -8.24 32.97
C PHE A 352 6.71 -7.75 32.41
N GLY A 353 7.58 -8.61 31.85
CA GLY A 353 8.89 -8.19 31.30
C GLY A 353 9.07 -8.19 29.78
N HIS A 354 8.24 -8.94 29.02
CA HIS A 354 8.58 -9.33 27.64
C HIS A 354 7.86 -8.54 26.52
N ALA A 355 6.98 -7.59 26.85
CA ALA A 355 6.24 -6.83 25.84
C ALA A 355 7.15 -5.89 25.02
N THR A 356 8.15 -5.29 25.66
CA THR A 356 9.13 -4.41 25.02
C THR A 356 10.08 -5.18 24.10
N GLU A 357 10.50 -6.39 24.51
CA GLU A 357 11.33 -7.28 23.69
C GLU A 357 10.58 -7.76 22.45
N LEU A 358 9.35 -8.25 22.61
CA LEU A 358 8.49 -8.65 21.48
C LEU A 358 8.26 -7.49 20.51
N THR A 359 8.02 -6.28 21.03
CA THR A 359 7.89 -5.08 20.19
C THR A 359 9.14 -4.87 19.33
N SER A 360 10.33 -4.88 19.96
CA SER A 360 11.59 -4.64 19.24
C SER A 360 11.86 -5.69 18.15
N VAL A 361 11.46 -6.93 18.40
CA VAL A 361 11.62 -8.06 17.49
C VAL A 361 10.65 -7.95 16.32
N LEU A 362 9.36 -7.72 16.59
CA LEU A 362 8.35 -7.55 15.55
C LEU A 362 8.66 -6.34 14.67
N THR A 363 9.14 -5.23 15.23
CA THR A 363 9.59 -4.06 14.46
C THR A 363 10.79 -4.42 13.57
N GLY A 364 11.77 -5.17 14.09
CA GLY A 364 12.90 -5.66 13.31
C GLY A 364 12.50 -6.56 12.15
N LEU A 365 11.62 -7.53 12.40
CA LEU A 365 11.06 -8.43 11.40
C LEU A 365 10.28 -7.66 10.33
N LEU A 366 9.50 -6.66 10.74
CA LEU A 366 8.78 -5.79 9.80
C LEU A 366 9.73 -5.01 8.90
N GLN A 367 10.81 -4.45 9.45
CA GLN A 367 11.84 -3.76 8.64
C GLN A 367 12.52 -4.71 7.66
N LEU A 368 12.83 -5.94 8.10
CA LEU A 368 13.36 -6.96 7.19
C LEU A 368 12.36 -7.26 6.06
N SER A 369 11.09 -7.53 6.37
CA SER A 369 10.06 -7.80 5.36
C SER A 369 9.79 -6.64 4.41
N ARG A 370 9.94 -5.38 4.86
CA ARG A 370 9.86 -4.21 3.98
C ARG A 370 10.99 -4.17 2.94
N VAL A 371 12.20 -4.58 3.34
CA VAL A 371 13.38 -4.60 2.46
C VAL A 371 13.35 -5.81 1.53
N THR A 372 13.09 -7.01 2.05
CA THR A 372 13.06 -8.25 1.26
C THR A 372 11.79 -8.42 0.44
N ARG A 373 10.73 -7.67 0.77
CA ARG A 373 9.37 -7.83 0.21
C ARG A 373 8.82 -9.26 0.34
N PHE A 374 9.28 -9.98 1.35
CA PHE A 374 8.93 -11.37 1.60
C PHE A 374 8.74 -11.62 3.11
N LEU A 375 7.79 -12.50 3.43
CA LEU A 375 7.53 -12.94 4.79
C LEU A 375 8.29 -14.25 5.06
N LEU A 376 9.19 -14.24 6.04
CA LEU A 376 9.95 -15.43 6.43
C LEU A 376 9.00 -16.57 6.88
N PRO A 377 9.24 -17.83 6.49
CA PRO A 377 8.42 -19.00 6.89
C PRO A 377 8.25 -19.16 8.42
N ALA A 378 9.26 -18.80 9.21
CA ALA A 378 9.17 -18.79 10.66
C ALA A 378 8.15 -17.77 11.18
N VAL A 379 8.08 -16.60 10.55
CA VAL A 379 7.08 -15.56 10.89
C VAL A 379 5.69 -16.01 10.46
N ASP A 380 5.57 -16.69 9.32
CA ASP A 380 4.32 -17.30 8.88
C ASP A 380 3.77 -18.28 9.92
N ARG A 381 4.59 -19.25 10.37
CA ARG A 381 4.23 -20.22 11.42
C ARG A 381 3.86 -19.54 12.74
N PHE A 382 4.61 -18.51 13.14
CA PHE A 382 4.28 -17.70 14.31
C PHE A 382 2.92 -17.02 14.18
N LEU A 383 2.62 -16.38 13.04
CA LEU A 383 1.35 -15.69 12.80
C LEU A 383 0.17 -16.67 12.84
N VAL A 384 0.31 -17.88 12.27
CA VAL A 384 -0.71 -18.93 12.35
C VAL A 384 -1.06 -19.30 13.80
N ALA A 385 -0.06 -19.35 14.69
CA ALA A 385 -0.30 -19.62 16.11
C ALA A 385 -0.84 -18.39 16.86
N PHE A 386 -0.28 -17.21 16.57
CA PHE A 386 -0.60 -15.96 17.25
C PHE A 386 -2.02 -15.46 16.95
N LEU A 387 -2.43 -15.46 15.67
CA LEU A 387 -3.75 -14.95 15.25
C LEU A 387 -4.93 -15.72 15.84
N ARG A 388 -4.74 -17.00 16.23
CA ARG A 388 -5.81 -17.80 16.86
C ARG A 388 -6.22 -17.27 18.23
N THR A 389 -5.30 -16.65 18.96
CA THR A 389 -5.50 -16.13 20.32
C THR A 389 -5.38 -14.61 20.41
N TRP A 390 -5.19 -13.94 19.26
CA TRP A 390 -4.96 -12.51 19.20
C TRP A 390 -6.23 -11.71 19.54
N ASN A 391 -6.07 -10.69 20.37
CA ASN A 391 -7.14 -9.79 20.81
C ASN A 391 -7.48 -8.69 19.78
N GLY A 392 -6.72 -8.55 18.69
CA GLY A 392 -6.91 -7.52 17.68
C GLY A 392 -6.29 -6.15 18.03
N GLN A 393 -5.63 -6.01 19.19
CA GLN A 393 -5.11 -4.73 19.69
C GLN A 393 -3.59 -4.78 19.90
N ASP A 394 -3.08 -5.86 20.47
CA ASP A 394 -1.65 -5.99 20.79
C ASP A 394 -0.82 -6.00 19.51
N HIS A 395 0.11 -5.04 19.38
CA HIS A 395 0.97 -4.85 18.21
C HIS A 395 0.20 -4.81 16.87
N ALA A 396 -1.04 -4.32 16.87
CA ALA A 396 -1.94 -4.45 15.73
C ALA A 396 -1.38 -3.88 14.42
N GLU A 397 -0.75 -2.70 14.46
CA GLU A 397 -0.14 -2.09 13.27
C GLU A 397 0.96 -2.98 12.68
N THR A 398 1.87 -3.46 13.52
CA THR A 398 2.99 -4.31 13.10
C THR A 398 2.50 -5.66 12.55
N ILE A 399 1.52 -6.29 13.21
CA ILE A 399 0.99 -7.59 12.80
C ILE A 399 0.21 -7.48 11.49
N LEU A 400 -0.66 -6.46 11.37
CA LEU A 400 -1.42 -6.24 10.14
C LEU A 400 -0.50 -5.92 8.97
N GLU A 401 0.53 -5.10 9.16
CA GLU A 401 1.48 -4.80 8.10
C GLU A 401 2.32 -6.03 7.71
N LEU A 402 2.78 -6.83 8.69
CA LEU A 402 3.48 -8.09 8.41
C LEU A 402 2.65 -9.05 7.53
N LEU A 403 1.32 -9.11 7.76
CA LEU A 403 0.43 -9.94 6.97
C LEU A 403 0.37 -9.53 5.50
N THR A 404 0.62 -8.26 5.17
CA THR A 404 0.61 -7.78 3.77
C THR A 404 1.74 -8.38 2.93
N PHE A 405 2.80 -8.89 3.56
CA PHE A 405 3.95 -9.52 2.90
C PHE A 405 3.79 -11.04 2.70
N LYS A 406 2.64 -11.62 3.10
CA LYS A 406 2.36 -13.05 2.92
C LYS A 406 2.39 -13.41 1.44
N SER A 407 3.26 -14.36 1.06
CA SER A 407 3.34 -14.84 -0.33
C SER A 407 2.08 -15.59 -0.77
N PRO A 408 1.75 -15.59 -2.08
CA PRO A 408 0.62 -16.33 -2.62
C PRO A 408 0.62 -17.81 -2.22
N CYS A 409 -0.54 -18.30 -1.78
CA CYS A 409 -0.78 -19.70 -1.40
C CYS A 409 -2.22 -20.10 -1.76
N ALA A 410 -2.57 -21.37 -1.56
CA ALA A 410 -3.95 -21.83 -1.76
C ALA A 410 -4.91 -21.02 -0.89
N TYR A 411 -6.07 -20.64 -1.45
CA TYR A 411 -7.05 -19.83 -0.74
C TYR A 411 -7.60 -20.53 0.51
N GLU A 412 -7.76 -21.85 0.48
CA GLU A 412 -8.24 -22.63 1.63
C GLU A 412 -7.30 -22.50 2.84
N GLU A 413 -5.99 -22.58 2.60
CA GLU A 413 -4.97 -22.41 3.64
C GLU A 413 -4.96 -20.97 4.16
N LEU A 414 -5.00 -19.99 3.25
CA LEU A 414 -5.05 -18.57 3.61
C LEU A 414 -6.30 -18.28 4.47
N TYR A 415 -7.45 -18.79 4.05
CA TYR A 415 -8.72 -18.56 4.74
C TYR A 415 -8.74 -19.19 6.12
N VAL A 416 -8.35 -20.46 6.26
CA VAL A 416 -8.40 -21.17 7.54
C VAL A 416 -7.45 -20.55 8.56
N TRP A 417 -6.21 -20.23 8.16
CA TRP A 417 -5.17 -19.84 9.09
C TRP A 417 -5.07 -18.34 9.34
N PHE A 418 -5.43 -17.50 8.37
CA PHE A 418 -5.25 -16.05 8.46
C PHE A 418 -6.58 -15.28 8.38
N LEU A 419 -7.37 -15.48 7.32
CA LEU A 419 -8.57 -14.65 7.10
C LEU A 419 -9.69 -14.96 8.09
N LYS A 420 -9.89 -16.22 8.49
CA LYS A 420 -10.95 -16.61 9.44
C LYS A 420 -10.78 -15.97 10.82
N PRO A 421 -9.57 -15.94 11.43
CA PRO A 421 -9.32 -15.14 12.62
C PRO A 421 -9.61 -13.64 12.43
N LEU A 422 -9.13 -13.04 11.33
CA LEU A 422 -9.38 -11.61 11.05
C LEU A 422 -10.87 -11.30 10.84
N HIS A 423 -11.60 -12.20 10.17
CA HIS A 423 -13.04 -12.09 9.96
C HIS A 423 -13.81 -12.12 11.30
N ARG A 424 -13.36 -12.91 12.28
CA ARG A 424 -13.95 -12.90 13.63
C ARG A 424 -13.81 -11.52 14.30
N LEU A 425 -12.62 -10.92 14.21
CA LEU A 425 -12.37 -9.57 14.72
C LEU A 425 -13.21 -8.53 13.96
N PHE A 426 -13.32 -8.68 12.64
CA PHE A 426 -14.10 -7.77 11.78
C PHE A 426 -15.58 -7.69 12.18
N ARG A 427 -16.18 -8.81 12.60
CA ARG A 427 -17.59 -8.87 13.04
C ARG A 427 -17.85 -8.00 14.27
N THR A 428 -16.93 -7.98 15.22
CA THR A 428 -17.05 -7.23 16.49
C THR A 428 -16.40 -5.84 16.45
N ALA A 429 -15.66 -5.53 15.38
CA ALA A 429 -14.91 -4.28 15.22
C ALA A 429 -15.79 -3.04 14.99
N GLY A 430 -15.31 -1.87 15.44
CA GLY A 430 -15.89 -0.56 15.11
C GLY A 430 -15.55 -0.12 13.68
N ALA A 431 -16.01 1.07 13.28
CA ALA A 431 -15.76 1.60 11.92
C ALA A 431 -14.26 1.74 11.62
N THR A 432 -13.48 2.29 12.55
CA THR A 432 -12.03 2.49 12.39
C THR A 432 -11.27 1.18 12.25
N GLU A 433 -11.53 0.20 13.11
CA GLU A 433 -10.89 -1.11 13.06
C GLU A 433 -11.29 -1.88 11.79
N ARG A 434 -12.55 -1.77 11.34
CA ARG A 434 -12.98 -2.34 10.05
C ARG A 434 -12.24 -1.71 8.87
N CYS A 435 -12.00 -0.40 8.87
CA CYS A 435 -11.18 0.27 7.85
C CYS A 435 -9.74 -0.26 7.86
N ARG A 436 -9.11 -0.41 9.04
CA ARG A 436 -7.75 -0.96 9.16
C ARG A 436 -7.65 -2.38 8.61
N LEU A 437 -8.61 -3.24 8.97
CA LEU A 437 -8.68 -4.60 8.47
C LEU A 437 -8.90 -4.62 6.94
N LEU A 438 -9.82 -3.83 6.40
CA LEU A 438 -10.03 -3.72 4.94
C LEU A 438 -8.81 -3.22 4.19
N THR A 439 -8.12 -2.21 4.74
CA THR A 439 -6.87 -1.69 4.18
C THR A 439 -5.81 -2.79 4.12
N THR A 440 -5.71 -3.60 5.17
CA THR A 440 -4.77 -4.74 5.21
C THR A 440 -5.10 -5.78 4.14
N HIS A 441 -6.39 -6.11 3.96
CA HIS A 441 -6.82 -7.04 2.90
C HIS A 441 -6.54 -6.46 1.50
N THR A 442 -6.77 -5.16 1.31
CA THR A 442 -6.50 -4.45 0.05
C THR A 442 -4.99 -4.45 -0.28
N GLN A 443 -4.15 -4.21 0.72
CA GLN A 443 -2.69 -4.27 0.57
C GLN A 443 -2.20 -5.69 0.28
N LEU A 444 -2.79 -6.71 0.90
CA LEU A 444 -2.50 -8.11 0.60
C LEU A 444 -2.86 -8.46 -0.86
N VAL A 445 -4.04 -8.03 -1.35
CA VAL A 445 -4.42 -8.16 -2.76
C VAL A 445 -3.42 -7.47 -3.67
N ALA A 446 -3.00 -6.24 -3.35
CA ALA A 446 -2.00 -5.52 -4.12
C ALA A 446 -0.63 -6.23 -4.15
N GLY A 447 -0.22 -6.82 -3.02
CA GLY A 447 1.00 -7.62 -2.92
C GLY A 447 0.95 -8.86 -3.82
N TRP A 448 -0.17 -9.58 -3.81
CA TRP A 448 -0.37 -10.77 -4.66
C TRP A 448 -0.44 -10.42 -6.14
N LEU A 449 -1.09 -9.30 -6.50
CA LEU A 449 -1.08 -8.77 -7.86
C LEU A 449 0.33 -8.37 -8.32
N THR A 450 1.14 -7.78 -7.43
CA THR A 450 2.53 -7.43 -7.74
C THR A 450 3.38 -8.68 -7.96
N HIS A 451 3.20 -9.72 -7.14
CA HIS A 451 3.85 -11.01 -7.33
C HIS A 451 3.47 -11.67 -8.65
N TRP A 452 2.18 -11.61 -9.03
CA TRP A 452 1.71 -12.08 -10.33
C TRP A 452 2.40 -11.35 -11.49
N ALA A 453 2.48 -10.01 -11.44
CA ALA A 453 3.14 -9.21 -12.47
C ALA A 453 4.64 -9.54 -12.59
N ALA A 454 5.31 -9.87 -11.49
CA ALA A 454 6.72 -10.24 -11.49
C ALA A 454 7.00 -11.65 -12.04
N SER A 455 6.04 -12.57 -11.95
CA SER A 455 6.18 -13.95 -12.45
C SER A 455 4.84 -14.47 -12.97
N PRO A 456 4.39 -14.00 -14.15
CA PRO A 456 3.11 -14.40 -14.74
C PRO A 456 3.14 -15.90 -15.05
N GLY A 457 2.17 -16.65 -14.54
CA GLY A 457 2.09 -18.10 -14.80
C GLY A 457 3.05 -18.97 -13.98
N SER A 458 3.64 -18.46 -12.89
CA SER A 458 4.27 -19.28 -11.83
C SER A 458 3.21 -20.07 -11.05
N ASN A 459 2.45 -20.91 -11.74
CA ASN A 459 1.58 -21.89 -11.12
C ASN A 459 2.46 -23.07 -10.69
N SER A 460 2.52 -23.31 -9.39
CA SER A 460 2.94 -24.61 -8.89
C SER A 460 1.99 -25.67 -9.46
N ALA A 461 2.46 -26.90 -9.71
CA ALA A 461 1.61 -28.03 -10.09
C ALA A 461 0.42 -28.26 -9.11
N THR A 462 0.48 -27.67 -7.91
CA THR A 462 -0.51 -27.80 -6.83
C THR A 462 -1.34 -26.54 -6.54
N VAL A 463 -0.94 -25.34 -6.99
CA VAL A 463 -1.62 -24.08 -6.60
C VAL A 463 -1.82 -23.17 -7.80
N ASP A 464 -3.09 -22.91 -8.12
CA ASP A 464 -3.50 -21.87 -9.05
C ASP A 464 -3.50 -20.51 -8.33
N THR A 465 -2.41 -19.76 -8.52
CA THR A 465 -2.18 -18.48 -7.87
C THR A 465 -3.15 -17.40 -8.37
N ALA A 466 -3.55 -17.45 -9.64
CA ALA A 466 -4.53 -16.53 -10.22
C ALA A 466 -5.91 -16.75 -9.58
N ARG A 467 -6.36 -18.01 -9.50
CA ARG A 467 -7.64 -18.35 -8.87
C ARG A 467 -7.66 -18.02 -7.38
N SER A 468 -6.58 -18.30 -6.66
CA SER A 468 -6.48 -17.97 -5.23
C SER A 468 -6.53 -16.46 -4.99
N THR A 469 -5.91 -15.66 -5.87
CA THR A 469 -5.98 -14.19 -5.84
C THR A 469 -7.40 -13.70 -6.11
N LEU A 470 -8.10 -14.30 -7.08
CA LEU A 470 -9.50 -13.97 -7.36
C LEU A 470 -10.43 -14.27 -6.17
N GLU A 471 -10.24 -15.40 -5.49
CA GLU A 471 -11.01 -15.73 -4.29
C GLU A 471 -10.71 -14.78 -3.12
N LEU A 472 -9.46 -14.32 -2.96
CA LEU A 472 -9.11 -13.29 -2.00
C LEU A 472 -9.79 -11.94 -2.32
N MET A 473 -9.86 -11.56 -3.60
CA MET A 473 -10.63 -10.38 -4.04
C MET A 473 -12.11 -10.51 -3.68
N ARG A 474 -12.73 -11.67 -3.96
CA ARG A 474 -14.13 -11.96 -3.59
C ARG A 474 -14.36 -11.91 -2.09
N HIS A 475 -13.42 -12.42 -1.29
CA HIS A 475 -13.49 -12.33 0.16
C HIS A 475 -13.46 -10.88 0.65
N THR A 476 -12.53 -10.08 0.11
CA THR A 476 -12.35 -8.67 0.46
C THR A 476 -13.57 -7.83 0.05
N ASP A 477 -14.15 -8.13 -1.12
CA ASP A 477 -15.40 -7.52 -1.58
C ASP A 477 -16.57 -7.77 -0.62
N ARG A 478 -16.75 -9.01 -0.14
CA ARG A 478 -17.76 -9.31 0.89
C ARG A 478 -17.55 -8.51 2.17
N LEU A 479 -16.30 -8.38 2.62
CA LEU A 479 -15.98 -7.54 3.77
C LEU A 479 -16.32 -6.06 3.50
N ALA A 480 -15.95 -5.54 2.33
CA ALA A 480 -16.22 -4.17 1.93
C ALA A 480 -17.72 -3.87 1.93
N VAL A 481 -18.53 -4.75 1.34
CA VAL A 481 -20.00 -4.65 1.35
C VAL A 481 -20.56 -4.69 2.77
N THR A 482 -20.09 -5.62 3.63
CA THR A 482 -20.56 -5.67 5.02
C THR A 482 -20.17 -4.44 5.84
N ALA A 483 -18.99 -3.86 5.59
CA ALA A 483 -18.55 -2.64 6.24
C ALA A 483 -19.44 -1.46 5.85
N LEU A 484 -19.71 -1.35 4.54
CA LEU A 484 -20.51 -0.27 3.99
C LEU A 484 -21.96 -0.34 4.48
N LEU A 485 -22.57 -1.54 4.48
CA LEU A 485 -23.94 -1.71 4.99
C LEU A 485 -24.05 -1.41 6.49
N ALA A 486 -22.99 -1.66 7.26
CA ALA A 486 -22.97 -1.36 8.69
C ALA A 486 -22.75 0.13 9.01
N HIS A 487 -22.03 0.86 8.15
CA HIS A 487 -21.61 2.24 8.37
C HIS A 487 -21.73 3.06 7.07
N LEU A 488 -22.95 3.13 6.52
CA LEU A 488 -23.17 3.71 5.19
C LEU A 488 -22.78 5.19 5.14
N ASP A 489 -22.96 5.94 6.22
CA ASP A 489 -22.68 7.39 6.29
C ASP A 489 -21.25 7.74 6.70
N ASP A 490 -20.41 6.75 7.07
CA ASP A 490 -19.03 7.01 7.48
C ASP A 490 -18.12 7.18 6.27
N SER A 491 -17.72 8.43 6.00
CA SER A 491 -16.81 8.79 4.90
C SER A 491 -15.49 8.00 4.88
N ARG A 492 -14.97 7.56 6.05
CA ARG A 492 -13.72 6.78 6.13
C ARG A 492 -13.92 5.37 5.60
N VAL A 493 -15.05 4.75 5.95
CA VAL A 493 -15.43 3.42 5.46
C VAL A 493 -15.66 3.49 3.95
N GLN A 494 -16.42 4.49 3.49
CA GLN A 494 -16.65 4.73 2.06
C GLN A 494 -15.33 4.88 1.29
N SER A 495 -14.41 5.73 1.75
CA SER A 495 -13.10 5.94 1.11
C SER A 495 -12.27 4.65 1.06
N THR A 496 -12.20 3.91 2.18
CA THR A 496 -11.42 2.66 2.26
C THR A 496 -11.98 1.60 1.30
N VAL A 497 -13.31 1.53 1.17
CA VAL A 497 -13.98 0.63 0.22
C VAL A 497 -13.69 1.04 -1.22
N LEU A 498 -13.69 2.35 -1.52
CA LEU A 498 -13.35 2.84 -2.86
C LEU A 498 -11.88 2.57 -3.21
N ASP A 499 -10.94 2.73 -2.29
CA ASP A 499 -9.52 2.41 -2.50
C ASP A 499 -9.32 0.95 -2.94
N PHE A 500 -10.09 0.03 -2.33
CA PHE A 500 -10.12 -1.37 -2.75
C PHE A 500 -10.62 -1.52 -4.19
N TYR A 501 -11.76 -0.94 -4.55
CA TYR A 501 -12.27 -1.06 -5.92
C TYR A 501 -11.40 -0.35 -6.96
N HIS A 502 -10.76 0.78 -6.62
CA HIS A 502 -9.78 1.43 -7.48
C HIS A 502 -8.57 0.54 -7.77
N LEU A 503 -8.11 -0.27 -6.80
CA LEU A 503 -7.08 -1.27 -7.05
C LEU A 503 -7.56 -2.32 -8.07
N LEU A 504 -8.84 -2.73 -7.99
CA LEU A 504 -9.40 -3.72 -8.91
C LEU A 504 -9.52 -3.18 -10.35
N THR A 505 -9.88 -1.90 -10.54
CA THR A 505 -9.99 -1.32 -11.90
C THR A 505 -8.64 -1.27 -12.62
N VAL A 506 -7.55 -1.06 -11.90
CA VAL A 506 -6.19 -1.05 -12.47
C VAL A 506 -5.54 -2.44 -12.53
N ALA A 507 -6.16 -3.47 -11.93
CA ALA A 507 -5.55 -4.80 -11.76
C ALA A 507 -5.05 -5.39 -13.08
N ARG A 508 -5.92 -5.41 -14.11
CA ARG A 508 -5.60 -5.94 -15.43
C ARG A 508 -4.58 -5.09 -16.18
N ARG A 509 -4.79 -3.77 -16.25
CA ARG A 509 -3.92 -2.86 -17.01
C ARG A 509 -2.51 -2.74 -16.42
N LYS A 510 -2.41 -2.67 -15.09
CA LYS A 510 -1.14 -2.43 -14.39
C LYS A 510 -0.38 -3.73 -14.09
N TYR A 511 -1.07 -4.79 -13.69
CA TYR A 511 -0.44 -6.04 -13.25
C TYR A 511 -0.62 -7.20 -14.23
N GLN A 512 -1.28 -6.98 -15.38
CA GLN A 512 -1.57 -8.03 -16.37
C GLN A 512 -2.31 -9.23 -15.77
N PHE A 513 -3.17 -8.96 -14.78
CA PHE A 513 -3.96 -9.99 -14.12
C PHE A 513 -5.05 -10.54 -15.06
N PRO A 514 -5.23 -11.88 -15.18
CA PRO A 514 -6.07 -12.48 -16.20
C PRO A 514 -7.57 -12.26 -15.98
N TYR A 515 -8.02 -12.13 -14.73
CA TYR A 515 -9.43 -11.97 -14.39
C TYR A 515 -9.83 -10.49 -14.28
N LEU A 516 -11.10 -10.19 -14.56
CA LEU A 516 -11.71 -8.89 -14.34
C LEU A 516 -12.75 -9.01 -13.21
N TYR A 517 -12.73 -8.07 -12.26
CA TYR A 517 -13.70 -8.03 -11.18
C TYR A 517 -14.65 -6.85 -11.38
N LEU A 518 -15.96 -7.11 -11.34
CA LEU A 518 -16.99 -6.08 -11.42
C LEU A 518 -17.62 -5.87 -10.04
N PRO A 519 -17.86 -4.61 -9.65
CA PRO A 519 -18.50 -4.31 -8.37
C PRO A 519 -19.94 -4.79 -8.31
N PHE A 520 -20.42 -5.15 -7.12
CA PHE A 520 -21.82 -5.50 -6.94
C PHE A 520 -22.73 -4.27 -7.10
N HIS A 521 -23.67 -4.34 -8.04
CA HIS A 521 -24.49 -3.19 -8.47
C HIS A 521 -25.21 -2.47 -7.33
N ARG A 522 -25.81 -3.19 -6.37
CA ARG A 522 -26.57 -2.58 -5.27
C ARG A 522 -25.69 -1.78 -4.32
N THR A 523 -24.46 -2.25 -4.07
CA THR A 523 -23.49 -1.54 -3.23
C THR A 523 -23.16 -0.17 -3.82
N PHE A 524 -23.00 -0.10 -5.14
CA PHE A 524 -22.70 1.14 -5.84
C PHE A 524 -23.94 2.04 -5.99
N HIS A 525 -25.15 1.47 -6.12
CA HIS A 525 -26.37 2.27 -5.99
C HIS A 525 -26.42 3.01 -4.64
N LEU A 526 -26.09 2.33 -3.54
CA LEU A 526 -26.07 2.95 -2.21
C LEU A 526 -24.99 4.02 -2.07
N LEU A 527 -23.77 3.77 -2.57
CA LEU A 527 -22.68 4.76 -2.55
C LEU A 527 -23.01 6.01 -3.36
N ILE A 528 -23.63 5.83 -4.53
CA ILE A 528 -23.91 6.91 -5.46
C ILE A 528 -25.11 7.72 -4.97
N LEU A 529 -26.22 7.07 -4.57
CA LEU A 529 -27.45 7.75 -4.15
C LEU A 529 -27.41 8.25 -2.69
N GLY A 530 -26.44 7.82 -1.89
CA GLY A 530 -26.33 8.19 -0.49
C GLY A 530 -26.11 9.69 -0.26
N THR A 531 -26.38 10.16 0.96
CA THR A 531 -26.10 11.54 1.42
C THR A 531 -24.61 11.80 1.67
N GLY A 532 -23.73 11.03 1.03
CA GLY A 532 -22.28 11.04 1.25
C GLY A 532 -21.58 12.29 0.68
N VAL A 533 -20.28 12.36 0.93
CA VAL A 533 -19.40 13.44 0.45
C VAL A 533 -19.28 13.36 -1.08
N ALA A 534 -19.21 14.52 -1.75
CA ALA A 534 -19.04 14.62 -3.21
C ALA A 534 -17.87 13.78 -3.75
N SER A 535 -16.77 13.68 -2.99
CA SER A 535 -15.60 12.86 -3.34
C SER A 535 -15.93 11.37 -3.39
N THR A 536 -16.74 10.85 -2.45
CA THR A 536 -17.18 9.46 -2.46
C THR A 536 -18.01 9.16 -3.71
N VAL A 537 -18.99 10.02 -4.02
CA VAL A 537 -19.85 9.82 -5.19
C VAL A 537 -19.02 9.90 -6.48
N ALA A 538 -18.14 10.89 -6.60
CA ALA A 538 -17.25 11.02 -7.75
C ALA A 538 -16.29 9.83 -7.89
N GLY A 539 -15.74 9.31 -6.78
CA GLY A 539 -14.88 8.12 -6.77
C GLY A 539 -15.63 6.84 -7.13
N ALA A 540 -16.86 6.66 -6.63
CA ALA A 540 -17.72 5.54 -6.99
C ALA A 540 -18.05 5.54 -8.49
N LEU A 541 -18.37 6.72 -9.05
CA LEU A 541 -18.59 6.90 -10.48
C LEU A 541 -17.32 6.59 -11.29
N ASP A 542 -16.15 7.01 -10.79
CA ASP A 542 -14.87 6.74 -11.44
C ASP A 542 -14.52 5.25 -11.48
N VAL A 543 -14.81 4.51 -10.41
CA VAL A 543 -14.67 3.05 -10.38
C VAL A 543 -15.56 2.39 -11.43
N VAL A 544 -16.84 2.76 -11.50
CA VAL A 544 -17.76 2.19 -12.49
C VAL A 544 -17.29 2.51 -13.91
N ALA A 545 -16.84 3.74 -14.14
CA ALA A 545 -16.26 4.17 -15.41
C ALA A 545 -15.02 3.33 -15.80
N GLY A 546 -14.11 3.11 -14.86
CA GLY A 546 -12.91 2.28 -15.07
C GLY A 546 -13.22 0.81 -15.35
N CYS A 547 -14.22 0.24 -14.66
CA CYS A 547 -14.69 -1.13 -14.93
C CYS A 547 -15.28 -1.26 -16.34
N ARG A 548 -16.10 -0.29 -16.78
CA ARG A 548 -16.68 -0.32 -18.13
C ARG A 548 -15.61 -0.13 -19.21
N GLN A 549 -14.65 0.78 -19.01
CA GLN A 549 -13.51 0.94 -19.91
C GLN A 549 -12.72 -0.38 -20.08
N ALA A 550 -12.52 -1.13 -18.99
CA ALA A 550 -11.85 -2.41 -19.05
C ALA A 550 -12.66 -3.46 -19.83
N LEU A 551 -13.99 -3.42 -19.78
CA LEU A 551 -14.87 -4.27 -20.60
C LEU A 551 -14.82 -3.86 -22.08
N ASP A 552 -14.90 -2.57 -22.39
CA ASP A 552 -14.86 -2.06 -23.78
C ASP A 552 -13.61 -2.53 -24.53
N VAL A 553 -12.45 -2.48 -23.88
CA VAL A 553 -11.17 -2.94 -24.45
C VAL A 553 -11.24 -4.43 -24.83
N ILE A 554 -11.88 -5.24 -23.99
CA ILE A 554 -12.00 -6.69 -24.19
C ILE A 554 -13.00 -7.01 -25.29
N GLU A 555 -14.16 -6.34 -25.28
CA GLU A 555 -15.19 -6.49 -26.30
C GLU A 555 -14.66 -6.06 -27.69
N GLY A 556 -13.70 -5.13 -27.73
CA GLY A 556 -13.01 -4.67 -28.93
C GLY A 556 -11.85 -5.55 -29.42
N GLU A 557 -11.44 -6.60 -28.69
CA GLU A 557 -10.36 -7.50 -29.14
C GLU A 557 -10.79 -8.33 -30.37
N PRO A 558 -9.91 -8.50 -31.37
CA PRO A 558 -10.24 -9.22 -32.60
C PRO A 558 -10.61 -10.68 -32.30
N GLY A 559 -11.87 -11.03 -32.55
CA GLY A 559 -12.45 -12.35 -32.29
C GLY A 559 -13.31 -12.45 -31.02
N ALA A 560 -13.21 -11.51 -30.08
CA ALA A 560 -14.06 -11.48 -28.88
C ALA A 560 -15.53 -11.18 -29.20
N ALA A 561 -15.78 -10.30 -30.18
CA ALA A 561 -17.12 -9.96 -30.65
C ALA A 561 -17.90 -11.15 -31.24
N ALA A 562 -17.21 -12.18 -31.73
CA ALA A 562 -17.85 -13.38 -32.27
C ALA A 562 -18.46 -14.29 -31.18
N ASN A 563 -17.93 -14.25 -29.95
CA ASN A 563 -18.43 -15.04 -28.82
C ASN A 563 -18.17 -14.36 -27.46
N LEU A 564 -18.91 -13.27 -27.21
CA LEU A 564 -18.87 -12.51 -25.96
C LEU A 564 -19.09 -13.37 -24.70
N PRO A 565 -20.03 -14.33 -24.67
CA PRO A 565 -20.20 -15.23 -23.51
C PRO A 565 -18.93 -16.01 -23.14
N ALA A 566 -18.23 -16.57 -24.13
CA ALA A 566 -17.00 -17.31 -23.88
C ALA A 566 -15.87 -16.37 -23.42
N ALA A 567 -15.79 -15.16 -23.98
CA ALA A 567 -14.83 -14.15 -23.56
C ALA A 567 -15.02 -13.75 -22.08
N TYR A 568 -16.27 -13.53 -21.64
CA TYR A 568 -16.56 -13.22 -20.23
C TYR A 568 -16.27 -14.39 -19.29
N GLN A 569 -16.59 -15.62 -19.70
CA GLN A 569 -16.27 -16.81 -18.90
C GLN A 569 -14.76 -16.99 -18.71
N ALA A 570 -13.95 -16.75 -19.76
CA ALA A 570 -12.49 -16.79 -19.67
C ALA A 570 -11.94 -15.77 -18.65
N LEU A 571 -12.65 -14.66 -18.43
CA LEU A 571 -12.32 -13.61 -17.48
C LEU A 571 -12.86 -13.87 -16.06
N GLY A 572 -13.52 -15.01 -15.83
CA GLY A 572 -14.12 -15.36 -14.55
C GLY A 572 -15.38 -14.54 -14.22
N LEU A 573 -16.02 -13.95 -15.24
CA LEU A 573 -17.22 -13.14 -15.13
C LEU A 573 -18.47 -13.92 -15.57
N PRO A 574 -19.41 -14.19 -14.65
CA PRO A 574 -20.74 -14.69 -15.01
C PRO A 574 -21.49 -13.66 -15.87
N LEU A 575 -22.25 -14.14 -16.86
CA LEU A 575 -23.09 -13.29 -17.73
C LEU A 575 -24.06 -12.41 -16.91
N ASP A 576 -24.65 -12.99 -15.87
CA ASP A 576 -25.58 -12.28 -14.99
C ASP A 576 -24.90 -11.10 -14.30
N HIS A 577 -23.65 -11.26 -13.85
CA HIS A 577 -22.90 -10.17 -13.22
C HIS A 577 -22.64 -9.01 -14.19
N VAL A 578 -22.34 -9.31 -15.46
CA VAL A 578 -22.16 -8.28 -16.50
C VAL A 578 -23.48 -7.55 -16.75
N ALA A 579 -24.59 -8.28 -16.82
CA ALA A 579 -25.91 -7.67 -17.01
C ALA A 579 -26.31 -6.75 -15.84
N HIS A 580 -26.10 -7.18 -14.59
CA HIS A 580 -26.34 -6.36 -13.40
C HIS A 580 -25.42 -5.12 -13.36
N PHE A 581 -24.17 -5.25 -13.79
CA PHE A 581 -23.25 -4.11 -13.89
C PHE A 581 -23.68 -3.11 -14.98
N ASN A 582 -24.12 -3.59 -16.14
CA ASN A 582 -24.68 -2.72 -17.18
C ASN A 582 -25.96 -2.02 -16.69
N ALA A 583 -26.80 -2.72 -15.91
CA ALA A 583 -27.97 -2.11 -15.27
C ALA A 583 -27.58 -0.96 -14.33
N LEU A 584 -26.54 -1.13 -13.49
CA LEU A 584 -25.98 -0.07 -12.67
C LEU A 584 -25.59 1.16 -13.51
N LEU A 585 -24.87 0.93 -14.60
CA LEU A 585 -24.42 1.98 -15.52
C LEU A 585 -25.61 2.78 -16.07
N PHE A 586 -26.63 2.08 -16.58
CA PHE A 586 -27.85 2.69 -17.12
C PHE A 586 -28.64 3.45 -16.06
N ASP A 587 -28.88 2.84 -14.90
CA ASP A 587 -29.65 3.41 -13.79
C ASP A 587 -29.03 4.74 -13.35
N VAL A 588 -27.71 4.71 -13.10
CA VAL A 588 -26.97 5.88 -12.65
C VAL A 588 -26.89 6.96 -13.74
N CYS A 589 -26.67 6.61 -15.01
CA CYS A 589 -26.70 7.58 -16.11
C CYS A 589 -28.07 8.25 -16.26
N HIS A 590 -29.13 7.46 -16.15
CA HIS A 590 -30.50 7.96 -16.22
C HIS A 590 -30.88 8.83 -15.03
N CYS A 591 -30.31 8.56 -13.86
CA CYS A 591 -30.42 9.39 -12.65
C CYS A 591 -29.64 10.69 -12.76
N LEU A 592 -28.33 10.63 -13.04
CA LEU A 592 -27.49 11.83 -12.98
C LEU A 592 -27.68 12.74 -14.19
N TRP A 593 -27.94 12.18 -15.38
CA TRP A 593 -27.92 12.97 -16.61
C TRP A 593 -29.25 13.01 -17.37
N THR A 594 -29.80 11.88 -17.79
CA THR A 594 -30.92 11.91 -18.75
C THR A 594 -32.27 12.21 -18.10
N GLN A 595 -32.35 12.28 -16.77
CA GLN A 595 -33.60 12.47 -16.00
C GLN A 595 -34.67 11.38 -16.30
N GLN A 596 -34.21 10.14 -16.53
CA GLN A 596 -35.06 8.98 -16.80
C GLN A 596 -34.91 7.86 -15.75
N ALA A 597 -34.40 8.20 -14.56
CA ALA A 597 -34.03 7.28 -13.48
C ALA A 597 -35.07 6.17 -13.19
N PHE A 598 -36.36 6.49 -13.30
CA PHE A 598 -37.47 5.59 -12.95
C PHE A 598 -38.22 5.04 -14.16
N ARG A 599 -37.60 5.00 -15.35
CA ARG A 599 -38.20 4.44 -16.55
C ARG A 599 -38.14 2.91 -16.50
N THR A 600 -39.30 2.27 -16.65
CA THR A 600 -39.46 0.80 -16.68
C THR A 600 -39.55 0.24 -18.11
N VAL A 601 -39.76 1.10 -19.11
CA VAL A 601 -39.90 0.72 -20.52
C VAL A 601 -38.52 0.48 -21.14
N GLY A 602 -38.26 -0.74 -21.63
CA GLY A 602 -37.03 -1.12 -22.35
C GLY A 602 -36.03 -1.97 -21.56
N ARG A 603 -36.34 -2.38 -20.32
CA ARG A 603 -35.56 -3.41 -19.61
C ARG A 603 -36.08 -4.78 -20.01
N ASP A 604 -35.17 -5.71 -20.27
CA ASP A 604 -35.52 -7.10 -20.48
C ASP A 604 -35.88 -7.74 -19.12
N PRO A 605 -37.16 -8.08 -18.87
CA PRO A 605 -37.58 -8.67 -17.61
C PRO A 605 -37.00 -10.07 -17.38
N ALA A 606 -36.41 -10.71 -18.40
CA ALA A 606 -35.77 -12.02 -18.27
C ALA A 606 -34.37 -11.97 -17.61
N VAL A 607 -33.75 -10.79 -17.52
CA VAL A 607 -32.34 -10.64 -17.11
C VAL A 607 -32.20 -9.99 -15.73
N ILE A 608 -33.18 -9.17 -15.32
CA ILE A 608 -33.15 -8.43 -14.05
C ILE A 608 -34.55 -8.49 -13.42
N ASP A 609 -34.70 -9.27 -12.35
CA ASP A 609 -35.97 -9.42 -11.61
C ASP A 609 -36.44 -8.12 -10.93
N ASP A 610 -35.53 -7.16 -10.73
CA ASP A 610 -35.82 -5.90 -10.03
C ASP A 610 -35.94 -4.69 -10.98
N GLY A 611 -36.82 -3.75 -10.66
CA GLY A 611 -36.94 -2.47 -11.37
C GLY A 611 -35.73 -1.53 -11.18
N PRO A 612 -35.77 -0.29 -11.70
CA PRO A 612 -34.69 0.70 -11.53
C PRO A 612 -34.20 0.80 -10.09
N PHE A 613 -32.87 0.79 -9.91
CA PHE A 613 -32.18 0.78 -8.62
C PHE A 613 -32.48 -0.41 -7.72
N GLY A 614 -33.06 -1.49 -8.26
CA GLY A 614 -33.53 -2.61 -7.47
C GLY A 614 -34.90 -2.37 -6.81
N LEU A 615 -35.65 -1.35 -7.26
CA LEU A 615 -36.94 -0.98 -6.67
C LEU A 615 -38.09 -1.75 -7.31
N THR A 616 -39.04 -2.19 -6.49
CA THR A 616 -40.22 -2.88 -6.98
C THR A 616 -41.15 -1.93 -7.75
N PRO A 617 -41.86 -2.42 -8.80
CA PRO A 617 -42.82 -1.60 -9.55
C PRO A 617 -43.88 -0.93 -8.66
N ASN A 618 -44.35 -1.64 -7.63
CA ASN A 618 -45.34 -1.14 -6.66
C ASN A 618 -44.81 0.06 -5.86
N PHE A 619 -43.54 0.00 -5.44
CA PHE A 619 -42.90 1.11 -4.73
C PHE A 619 -42.76 2.34 -5.63
N LEU A 620 -42.35 2.14 -6.89
CA LEU A 620 -42.25 3.22 -7.87
C LEU A 620 -43.59 3.88 -8.17
N GLU A 621 -44.67 3.09 -8.21
CA GLU A 621 -46.01 3.62 -8.39
C GLU A 621 -46.48 4.43 -7.17
N ALA A 622 -46.21 3.94 -5.95
CA ALA A 622 -46.48 4.68 -4.72
C ALA A 622 -45.71 6.01 -4.65
N LEU A 623 -44.42 6.01 -5.04
CA LEU A 623 -43.58 7.20 -5.12
C LEU A 623 -44.13 8.22 -6.13
N ARG A 624 -44.56 7.76 -7.31
CA ARG A 624 -45.17 8.61 -8.34
C ARG A 624 -46.48 9.24 -7.86
N ARG A 625 -47.28 8.52 -7.06
CA ARG A 625 -48.52 9.03 -6.46
C ARG A 625 -48.25 10.11 -5.39
N GLN A 626 -47.18 9.99 -4.61
CA GLN A 626 -46.85 10.97 -3.57
C GLN A 626 -46.24 12.26 -4.12
N VAL A 627 -45.32 12.18 -5.09
CA VAL A 627 -44.51 13.33 -5.55
C VAL A 627 -45.09 13.98 -6.82
N GLY A 628 -45.92 13.25 -7.57
CA GLY A 628 -46.37 13.65 -8.91
C GLY A 628 -45.34 13.35 -10.00
N THR A 629 -45.81 12.93 -11.18
CA THR A 629 -44.95 12.47 -12.29
C THR A 629 -44.10 13.59 -12.92
N SER A 630 -44.55 14.85 -12.81
CA SER A 630 -43.85 16.05 -13.30
C SER A 630 -42.63 16.42 -12.46
N HIS A 631 -42.70 16.25 -11.13
CA HIS A 631 -41.64 16.66 -10.20
C HIS A 631 -40.56 15.59 -9.97
N LEU A 632 -40.86 14.32 -10.26
CA LEU A 632 -39.93 13.21 -10.09
C LEU A 632 -38.72 13.28 -11.05
N LYS A 633 -38.94 13.76 -12.29
CA LYS A 633 -37.90 13.86 -13.33
C LYS A 633 -36.78 14.86 -12.97
N PRO A 634 -37.09 16.11 -12.58
CA PRO A 634 -36.04 17.06 -12.20
C PRO A 634 -35.46 16.78 -10.81
N ALA A 635 -36.17 16.08 -9.91
CA ALA A 635 -35.68 15.79 -8.55
C ALA A 635 -34.38 14.98 -8.54
N VAL A 636 -34.16 14.14 -9.55
CA VAL A 636 -33.00 13.26 -9.65
C VAL A 636 -32.17 13.71 -10.86
N SER A 637 -31.15 14.51 -10.59
CA SER A 637 -30.16 14.97 -11.58
C SER A 637 -28.85 15.34 -10.89
N ILE A 638 -27.76 15.48 -11.64
CA ILE A 638 -26.47 15.93 -11.13
C ILE A 638 -26.53 17.29 -10.39
N PHE A 639 -27.46 18.17 -10.79
CA PHE A 639 -27.69 19.46 -10.11
C PHE A 639 -28.40 19.29 -8.76
N ASN A 640 -29.27 18.29 -8.64
CA ASN A 640 -30.12 18.09 -7.48
C ASN A 640 -29.65 16.94 -6.59
N HIS A 641 -28.52 16.34 -6.94
CA HIS A 641 -27.86 15.34 -6.13
C HIS A 641 -27.41 15.96 -4.79
N PRO A 642 -27.73 15.36 -3.63
CA PRO A 642 -27.44 15.95 -2.32
C PRO A 642 -25.95 16.23 -2.13
N ALA A 643 -25.09 15.31 -2.58
CA ALA A 643 -23.63 15.46 -2.50
C ALA A 643 -23.08 16.68 -3.29
N PHE A 644 -23.77 17.13 -4.34
CA PHE A 644 -23.31 18.22 -5.22
C PHE A 644 -24.12 19.52 -5.04
N ALA A 645 -25.09 19.57 -4.11
CA ALA A 645 -25.99 20.70 -3.95
C ALA A 645 -25.26 22.02 -3.61
N THR A 646 -24.23 21.96 -2.76
CA THR A 646 -23.41 23.13 -2.41
C THR A 646 -22.58 23.65 -3.59
N TYR A 647 -22.02 22.74 -4.38
CA TYR A 647 -21.26 23.07 -5.60
C TYR A 647 -22.15 23.67 -6.69
N ARG A 648 -23.38 23.16 -6.83
CA ARG A 648 -24.40 23.79 -7.68
C ARG A 648 -24.60 25.24 -7.28
N ASP A 649 -24.91 25.49 -6.00
CA ASP A 649 -25.27 26.83 -5.55
C ASP A 649 -24.13 27.82 -5.77
N GLN A 650 -22.88 27.40 -5.53
CA GLN A 650 -21.69 28.18 -5.83
C GLN A 650 -21.55 28.47 -7.34
N PHE A 651 -21.74 27.47 -8.18
CA PHE A 651 -21.67 27.62 -9.63
C PHE A 651 -22.74 28.57 -10.17
N VAL A 652 -24.00 28.41 -9.74
CA VAL A 652 -25.12 29.24 -10.18
C VAL A 652 -24.91 30.69 -9.74
N ARG A 653 -24.49 30.93 -8.49
CA ARG A 653 -24.15 32.29 -8.02
C ARG A 653 -23.02 32.93 -8.82
N ARG A 654 -22.01 32.16 -9.21
CA ARG A 654 -20.90 32.63 -10.07
C ARG A 654 -21.39 32.98 -11.48
N CYS A 655 -22.32 32.22 -12.04
CA CYS A 655 -22.89 32.52 -13.35
C CYS A 655 -23.77 33.78 -13.32
N LEU A 656 -24.51 33.97 -12.22
CA LEU A 656 -25.36 35.15 -12.01
C LEU A 656 -24.51 36.42 -11.77
N SER A 657 -23.39 36.34 -11.05
CA SER A 657 -22.51 37.51 -10.84
C SER A 657 -21.76 37.96 -12.09
N GLN A 658 -21.64 37.09 -13.09
CA GLN A 658 -21.03 37.38 -14.39
C GLN A 658 -22.07 37.83 -15.45
N GLY A 659 -23.37 37.71 -15.16
CA GLY A 659 -24.46 38.17 -16.02
C GLY A 659 -24.84 39.62 -15.70
N THR A 660 -24.73 40.50 -16.71
CA THR A 660 -25.23 41.90 -16.76
C THR A 660 -24.98 42.83 -15.56
N ALA A 661 -24.29 43.95 -15.83
CA ALA A 661 -23.91 45.00 -14.87
C ALA A 661 -25.05 45.83 -14.23
N GLN A 662 -26.31 45.37 -14.28
CA GLN A 662 -27.42 45.99 -13.55
C GLN A 662 -28.28 44.91 -12.90
N PRO A 663 -28.31 44.81 -11.55
CA PRO A 663 -29.23 43.91 -10.88
C PRO A 663 -30.66 44.43 -11.12
N SER A 664 -31.50 43.65 -11.78
CA SER A 664 -32.93 43.93 -11.81
C SER A 664 -33.47 43.83 -10.38
N VAL A 665 -33.91 44.96 -9.84
CA VAL A 665 -34.37 45.15 -8.44
C VAL A 665 -35.69 44.42 -8.12
N THR A 666 -36.27 43.63 -9.04
CA THR A 666 -37.64 43.08 -8.86
C THR A 666 -37.83 41.65 -9.37
N GLY A 667 -36.94 40.72 -9.00
CA GLY A 667 -37.18 39.27 -9.16
C GLY A 667 -36.65 38.50 -7.94
N PRO A 668 -37.30 37.40 -7.52
CA PRO A 668 -36.77 36.61 -6.40
C PRO A 668 -35.46 35.98 -6.87
N GLY A 669 -34.33 36.55 -6.44
CA GLY A 669 -33.02 35.99 -6.71
C GLY A 669 -32.96 34.52 -6.30
N TYR A 670 -32.13 33.73 -6.99
CA TYR A 670 -31.97 32.30 -6.72
C TYR A 670 -31.76 32.04 -5.22
N SER A 671 -32.76 31.42 -4.57
CA SER A 671 -32.81 31.24 -3.11
C SER A 671 -32.08 30.00 -2.61
N GLY A 672 -31.31 29.30 -3.46
CA GLY A 672 -30.56 28.10 -3.08
C GLY A 672 -31.35 26.78 -3.16
N GLY A 673 -32.35 26.70 -4.05
CA GLY A 673 -33.21 25.52 -4.23
C GLY A 673 -32.74 24.55 -5.32
N ALA A 674 -33.43 23.40 -5.43
CA ALA A 674 -33.24 22.47 -6.54
C ALA A 674 -33.39 23.17 -7.89
N LEU A 675 -32.45 22.94 -8.81
CA LEU A 675 -32.50 23.48 -10.17
C LEU A 675 -33.40 22.58 -11.03
N THR A 676 -34.68 22.92 -11.08
CA THR A 676 -35.69 22.35 -11.98
C THR A 676 -35.86 23.21 -13.24
N SER A 677 -36.53 22.70 -14.27
CA SER A 677 -36.84 23.49 -15.49
C SER A 677 -37.60 24.78 -15.17
N GLU A 678 -38.51 24.74 -14.19
CA GLU A 678 -39.25 25.92 -13.72
C GLU A 678 -38.34 26.94 -13.06
N SER A 679 -37.45 26.49 -12.15
CA SER A 679 -36.49 27.39 -11.51
C SER A 679 -35.44 27.95 -12.47
N PHE A 680 -35.08 27.20 -13.53
CA PHE A 680 -34.18 27.65 -14.56
C PHE A 680 -34.79 28.79 -15.38
N GLU A 681 -36.07 28.67 -15.78
CA GLU A 681 -36.75 29.74 -16.52
C GLU A 681 -36.83 31.07 -15.72
N LEU A 682 -36.93 31.00 -14.39
CA LEU A 682 -36.91 32.18 -13.52
C LEU A 682 -35.56 32.91 -13.54
N ILE A 683 -34.45 32.18 -13.59
CA ILE A 683 -33.09 32.75 -13.55
C ILE A 683 -32.47 32.94 -14.94
N ARG A 684 -33.12 32.44 -16.00
CA ARG A 684 -32.56 32.35 -17.36
C ARG A 684 -32.11 33.70 -17.92
N GLN A 685 -32.83 34.77 -17.58
CA GLN A 685 -32.53 36.12 -18.09
C GLN A 685 -31.33 36.77 -17.38
N ASP A 686 -31.12 36.42 -16.11
CA ASP A 686 -30.05 36.94 -15.25
C ASP A 686 -28.72 36.20 -15.46
N LEU A 687 -28.73 35.06 -16.14
CA LEU A 687 -27.53 34.31 -16.50
C LEU A 687 -26.78 34.98 -17.66
N SER A 688 -25.45 34.84 -17.63
CA SER A 688 -24.57 35.23 -18.75
C SER A 688 -25.04 34.62 -20.08
N PRO A 689 -24.84 35.29 -21.23
CA PRO A 689 -25.35 34.84 -22.54
C PRO A 689 -25.01 33.39 -22.88
N ALA A 690 -23.81 32.93 -22.52
CA ALA A 690 -23.30 31.57 -22.76
C ALA A 690 -23.98 30.47 -21.93
N HIS A 691 -24.85 30.81 -20.98
CA HIS A 691 -25.52 29.86 -20.08
C HIS A 691 -27.05 29.95 -20.14
N ARG A 692 -27.60 30.67 -21.14
CA ARG A 692 -29.05 30.85 -21.30
C ARG A 692 -29.77 29.61 -21.83
N GLN A 693 -29.04 28.65 -22.39
CA GLN A 693 -29.57 27.33 -22.69
C GLN A 693 -29.28 26.35 -21.56
N PHE A 694 -30.29 25.58 -21.14
CA PHE A 694 -30.12 24.59 -20.08
C PHE A 694 -29.04 23.56 -20.42
N LYS A 695 -28.92 23.17 -21.68
CA LYS A 695 -27.88 22.22 -22.13
C LYS A 695 -26.47 22.78 -21.92
N GLU A 696 -26.23 24.04 -22.28
CA GLU A 696 -24.94 24.72 -22.12
C GLU A 696 -24.60 24.89 -20.64
N LEU A 697 -25.57 25.31 -19.82
CA LEU A 697 -25.41 25.39 -18.37
C LEU A 697 -25.01 24.05 -17.75
N ARG A 698 -25.64 22.94 -18.19
CA ARG A 698 -25.31 21.58 -17.73
C ARG A 698 -23.89 21.16 -18.08
N GLN A 699 -23.42 21.47 -19.28
CA GLN A 699 -22.05 21.18 -19.70
C GLN A 699 -21.03 22.04 -18.94
N ALA A 700 -21.31 23.34 -18.78
CA ALA A 700 -20.47 24.25 -17.99
C ALA A 700 -20.38 23.82 -16.52
N TYR A 701 -21.49 23.34 -15.93
CA TYR A 701 -21.47 22.81 -14.57
C TYR A 701 -20.64 21.52 -14.45
N LEU A 702 -20.73 20.63 -15.44
CA LEU A 702 -19.89 19.43 -15.47
C LEU A 702 -18.40 19.79 -15.54
N GLN A 703 -18.04 20.80 -16.35
CA GLN A 703 -16.66 21.30 -16.39
C GLN A 703 -16.26 21.95 -15.07
N PHE A 704 -17.15 22.73 -14.44
CA PHE A 704 -16.90 23.28 -13.10
C PHE A 704 -16.62 22.18 -12.06
N LEU A 705 -17.38 21.08 -12.06
CA LEU A 705 -17.13 19.95 -11.17
C LEU A 705 -15.76 19.31 -11.41
N VAL A 706 -15.31 19.22 -12.67
CA VAL A 706 -13.96 18.76 -13.00
C VAL A 706 -12.91 19.71 -12.42
N ASP A 707 -13.12 21.02 -12.56
CA ASP A 707 -12.20 22.04 -12.03
C ASP A 707 -12.13 22.01 -10.50
N GLN A 708 -13.19 21.55 -9.82
CA GLN A 708 -13.22 21.29 -8.38
C GLN A 708 -12.60 19.94 -7.96
N GLY A 709 -12.07 19.15 -8.91
CA GLY A 709 -11.43 17.86 -8.65
C GLY A 709 -12.34 16.63 -8.80
N PHE A 710 -13.59 16.78 -9.22
CA PHE A 710 -14.55 15.68 -9.41
C PHE A 710 -14.53 15.12 -10.84
N ALA A 711 -13.34 14.90 -11.40
CA ALA A 711 -13.18 14.44 -12.78
C ALA A 711 -13.85 13.09 -13.09
N GLY A 712 -14.01 12.23 -12.07
CA GLY A 712 -14.69 10.94 -12.17
C GLY A 712 -16.13 11.04 -12.67
N VAL A 713 -16.83 12.13 -12.36
CA VAL A 713 -18.21 12.37 -12.83
C VAL A 713 -18.26 12.53 -14.35
N ARG A 714 -17.32 13.29 -14.92
CA ARG A 714 -17.23 13.48 -16.38
C ARG A 714 -16.82 12.17 -17.06
N ARG A 715 -15.82 11.47 -16.52
CA ARG A 715 -15.34 10.19 -17.07
C ARG A 715 -16.47 9.15 -17.11
N PHE A 716 -17.24 9.06 -16.03
CA PHE A 716 -18.41 8.17 -15.97
C PHE A 716 -19.45 8.52 -17.04
N LEU A 717 -19.84 9.79 -17.16
CA LEU A 717 -20.85 10.19 -18.14
C LEU A 717 -20.40 9.90 -19.58
N GLN A 718 -19.13 10.17 -19.90
CA GLN A 718 -18.53 9.88 -21.21
C GLN A 718 -18.61 8.38 -21.58
N ILE A 719 -18.43 7.50 -20.60
CA ILE A 719 -18.40 6.04 -20.82
C ILE A 719 -19.80 5.43 -20.75
N GLY A 720 -20.62 5.82 -19.76
CA GLY A 720 -21.96 5.28 -19.55
C GLY A 720 -22.99 5.75 -20.57
N MET A 721 -22.65 6.79 -21.31
CA MET A 721 -23.28 7.13 -22.56
C MET A 721 -22.16 7.24 -23.59
N PRO A 722 -21.81 6.16 -24.32
CA PRO A 722 -20.88 6.25 -25.45
C PRO A 722 -21.36 7.28 -26.49
N GLY A 723 -22.64 7.72 -26.38
CA GLY A 723 -23.18 8.87 -27.08
C GLY A 723 -23.21 10.23 -26.38
N THR A 724 -22.53 10.43 -25.25
CA THR A 724 -22.19 11.78 -24.75
C THR A 724 -20.86 12.29 -25.27
N ASN A 725 -20.15 11.47 -26.03
CA ASN A 725 -19.24 11.94 -27.08
C ASN A 725 -19.99 12.38 -28.36
N TYR A 726 -21.33 12.31 -28.43
CA TYR A 726 -22.03 13.10 -29.44
C TYR A 726 -22.16 14.51 -28.93
N SER A 727 -21.15 15.31 -29.26
CA SER A 727 -21.42 16.72 -29.40
C SER A 727 -22.55 16.88 -30.44
N LEU A 728 -23.48 17.81 -30.21
CA LEU A 728 -24.40 18.23 -31.29
C LEU A 728 -23.63 18.79 -32.49
N THR A 729 -22.30 18.95 -32.38
CA THR A 729 -21.42 19.32 -33.47
C THR A 729 -21.13 18.18 -34.44
N ASP A 730 -21.42 16.91 -34.15
CA ASP A 730 -21.10 15.82 -35.11
C ASP A 730 -22.03 15.81 -36.32
N LEU A 731 -23.15 16.54 -36.22
CA LEU A 731 -24.07 16.84 -37.31
C LEU A 731 -24.39 18.33 -37.35
N ASP A 732 -23.85 19.03 -38.34
CA ASP A 732 -24.27 20.39 -38.63
C ASP A 732 -25.31 20.36 -39.76
N ILE A 733 -26.46 21.02 -39.57
CA ILE A 733 -27.42 21.30 -40.65
C ILE A 733 -27.55 22.81 -40.75
N ILE A 734 -27.06 23.37 -41.86
CA ILE A 734 -27.11 24.79 -42.13
C ILE A 734 -28.28 25.05 -43.09
N PRO A 735 -29.45 25.47 -42.59
CA PRO A 735 -30.57 25.79 -43.46
C PRO A 735 -30.24 27.00 -44.33
N ASP A 736 -30.84 27.06 -45.52
CA ASP A 736 -30.70 28.20 -46.45
C ASP A 736 -29.24 28.60 -46.76
N PHE A 737 -28.32 27.63 -46.74
CA PHE A 737 -26.89 27.83 -47.05
C PHE A 737 -26.67 28.43 -48.46
N VAL A 738 -27.56 28.10 -49.40
CA VAL A 738 -27.63 28.75 -50.71
C VAL A 738 -28.95 29.48 -50.90
N THR A 739 -28.88 30.64 -51.54
CA THR A 739 -30.07 31.37 -51.98
C THR A 739 -30.81 30.62 -53.09
N THR A 740 -32.07 30.98 -53.36
CA THR A 740 -32.85 30.37 -54.45
C THR A 740 -32.18 30.57 -55.82
N ALA A 741 -31.53 31.71 -56.04
CA ALA A 741 -30.80 31.97 -57.29
C ALA A 741 -29.58 31.03 -57.43
N GLU A 742 -28.76 30.93 -56.38
CA GLU A 742 -27.60 30.04 -56.30
C GLU A 742 -27.98 28.56 -56.43
N HIS A 743 -29.06 28.16 -55.74
CA HIS A 743 -29.64 26.82 -55.86
C HIS A 743 -29.98 26.49 -57.32
N ASN A 744 -30.63 27.40 -58.03
CA ASN A 744 -31.02 27.19 -59.43
C ASN A 744 -29.80 27.11 -60.35
N VAL A 745 -28.74 27.87 -60.07
CA VAL A 745 -27.46 27.78 -60.79
C VAL A 745 -26.84 26.40 -60.59
N LEU A 746 -26.69 25.94 -59.35
CA LEU A 746 -26.12 24.64 -59.02
C LEU A 746 -26.97 23.48 -59.56
N ALA A 747 -28.30 23.55 -59.45
CA ALA A 747 -29.20 22.53 -59.95
C ALA A 747 -29.11 22.38 -61.47
N ARG A 748 -29.04 23.50 -62.22
CA ARG A 748 -28.83 23.47 -63.68
C ARG A 748 -27.46 22.90 -64.04
N ALA A 749 -26.41 23.33 -63.34
CA ALA A 749 -25.05 22.86 -63.61
C ALA A 749 -24.89 21.36 -63.32
N ALA A 750 -25.44 20.90 -62.18
CA ALA A 750 -25.47 19.49 -61.81
C ALA A 750 -26.26 18.65 -62.82
N HIS A 751 -27.43 19.15 -63.26
CA HIS A 751 -28.22 18.45 -64.28
C HIS A 751 -27.49 18.34 -65.62
N GLN A 752 -26.77 19.38 -66.05
CA GLN A 752 -25.95 19.32 -67.27
C GLN A 752 -24.80 18.31 -67.15
N LYS A 753 -24.16 18.20 -65.99
CA LYS A 753 -23.13 17.19 -65.73
C LYS A 753 -23.71 15.77 -65.77
N LEU A 754 -24.82 15.54 -65.06
CA LEU A 754 -25.52 14.25 -65.09
C LEU A 754 -25.94 13.86 -66.50
N ARG A 755 -26.51 14.77 -67.30
CA ARG A 755 -26.88 14.48 -68.70
C ARG A 755 -25.68 14.11 -69.59
N ARG A 756 -24.49 14.61 -69.27
CA ARG A 756 -23.26 14.32 -70.04
C ARG A 756 -22.57 13.03 -69.61
N TYR A 757 -22.61 12.70 -68.32
CA TYR A 757 -21.76 11.66 -67.72
C TYR A 757 -22.53 10.48 -67.11
N ALA A 758 -23.84 10.62 -66.88
CA ALA A 758 -24.71 9.55 -66.39
C ALA A 758 -25.72 9.17 -67.49
N ALA A 759 -26.26 7.94 -67.43
CA ALA A 759 -27.30 7.49 -68.33
C ALA A 759 -28.60 8.31 -68.16
N ASP A 760 -29.41 8.39 -69.23
CA ASP A 760 -30.70 9.09 -69.18
C ASP A 760 -31.70 8.37 -68.25
N GLU A 761 -31.56 7.06 -68.07
CA GLU A 761 -32.39 6.24 -67.19
C GLU A 761 -31.84 6.16 -65.75
N TYR A 762 -32.73 5.99 -64.78
CA TYR A 762 -32.35 5.75 -63.38
C TYR A 762 -31.96 4.28 -63.18
N TYR A 763 -30.82 4.05 -62.52
CA TYR A 763 -30.36 2.69 -62.22
C TYR A 763 -31.22 2.07 -61.11
N ALA A 764 -31.63 0.81 -61.32
CA ALA A 764 -32.45 0.08 -60.36
C ALA A 764 -31.71 -0.24 -59.04
N GLY A 765 -30.39 -0.41 -59.09
CA GLY A 765 -29.53 -0.68 -57.94
C GLY A 765 -28.09 -0.25 -58.18
N HIS A 766 -27.41 0.20 -57.14
CA HIS A 766 -25.99 0.56 -57.13
C HIS A 766 -25.09 -0.67 -56.89
N PHE A 767 -23.80 -0.59 -57.18
CA PHE A 767 -22.88 -1.75 -57.10
C PHE A 767 -22.77 -2.34 -55.68
N ASP A 768 -23.02 -1.52 -54.65
CA ASP A 768 -23.08 -1.94 -53.24
C ASP A 768 -24.49 -2.37 -52.79
N SER A 769 -25.47 -2.35 -53.70
CA SER A 769 -26.90 -2.63 -53.45
C SER A 769 -27.59 -1.71 -52.44
N VAL A 770 -27.00 -0.56 -52.10
CA VAL A 770 -27.52 0.37 -51.09
C VAL A 770 -28.47 1.41 -51.68
N ILE A 771 -28.21 1.87 -52.91
CA ILE A 771 -28.99 2.95 -53.54
C ILE A 771 -29.88 2.38 -54.64
N THR A 772 -31.13 2.83 -54.69
CA THR A 772 -32.13 2.43 -55.69
C THR A 772 -32.71 3.65 -56.42
N GLN A 773 -33.01 3.50 -57.71
CA GLN A 773 -33.58 4.54 -58.57
C GLN A 773 -32.79 5.86 -58.51
N TYR A 774 -31.51 5.78 -58.85
CA TYR A 774 -30.57 6.90 -58.79
C TYR A 774 -29.80 7.10 -60.10
N ARG A 775 -29.22 8.28 -60.25
CA ARG A 775 -28.20 8.62 -61.24
C ARG A 775 -27.09 9.35 -60.52
N GLU A 776 -25.85 9.04 -60.85
CA GLU A 776 -24.72 9.70 -60.21
C GLU A 776 -23.60 9.96 -61.19
N CYS A 777 -22.77 10.95 -60.89
CA CYS A 777 -21.50 11.15 -61.56
C CYS A 777 -20.53 11.88 -60.64
N THR A 778 -19.23 11.64 -60.85
CA THR A 778 -18.18 12.35 -60.14
C THR A 778 -17.63 13.46 -61.04
N VAL A 779 -17.50 14.69 -60.51
CA VAL A 779 -17.11 15.86 -61.30
C VAL A 779 -15.73 16.35 -60.87
N SER A 780 -14.70 15.82 -61.53
CA SER A 780 -13.29 16.21 -61.29
C SER A 780 -12.97 17.67 -61.61
N SER A 781 -13.77 18.33 -62.45
CA SER A 781 -13.63 19.76 -62.74
C SER A 781 -14.13 20.68 -61.63
N TRP A 782 -14.82 20.14 -60.60
CA TRP A 782 -15.31 20.91 -59.46
C TRP A 782 -14.43 20.63 -58.25
N VAL A 783 -13.25 21.26 -58.26
CA VAL A 783 -12.23 21.19 -57.21
C VAL A 783 -11.93 22.59 -56.68
N PRO A 784 -11.43 22.72 -55.43
CA PRO A 784 -11.05 24.01 -54.87
C PRO A 784 -9.83 24.57 -55.63
N GLN A 785 -10.06 25.46 -56.59
CA GLN A 785 -9.02 26.11 -57.41
C GLN A 785 -9.42 27.54 -57.77
N PRO A 786 -8.45 28.44 -58.05
CA PRO A 786 -8.73 29.79 -58.52
C PRO A 786 -9.43 29.72 -59.88
N VAL A 787 -10.65 30.25 -59.96
CA VAL A 787 -11.44 30.20 -61.20
C VAL A 787 -11.26 31.49 -62.00
N PRO A 788 -10.91 31.42 -63.29
CA PRO A 788 -10.88 32.59 -64.16
C PRO A 788 -12.26 33.24 -64.26
N ALA A 789 -12.34 34.57 -64.21
CA ALA A 789 -13.61 35.32 -64.22
C ALA A 789 -14.52 35.05 -65.44
N ASN A 790 -13.97 34.50 -66.53
CA ASN A 790 -14.69 34.19 -67.77
C ASN A 790 -15.13 32.72 -67.91
N ASP A 791 -14.92 31.86 -66.90
CA ASP A 791 -15.37 30.46 -66.96
C ASP A 791 -16.91 30.37 -66.81
N PRO A 792 -17.64 29.71 -67.72
CA PRO A 792 -19.08 29.50 -67.57
C PRO A 792 -19.47 28.71 -66.29
N ALA A 793 -18.53 27.99 -65.67
CA ALA A 793 -18.71 27.32 -64.39
C ALA A 793 -18.40 28.21 -63.17
N ALA A 794 -17.86 29.42 -63.35
CA ALA A 794 -17.46 30.33 -62.28
C ALA A 794 -18.57 30.61 -61.25
N PRO A 795 -19.85 30.83 -61.62
CA PRO A 795 -20.91 31.03 -60.64
C PRO A 795 -21.14 29.81 -59.75
N ALA A 796 -21.05 28.59 -60.30
CA ALA A 796 -21.21 27.36 -59.52
C ALA A 796 -20.01 27.13 -58.60
N LEU A 797 -18.79 27.33 -59.12
CA LEU A 797 -17.56 27.12 -58.35
C LEU A 797 -17.42 28.12 -57.18
N ALA A 798 -17.85 29.37 -57.35
CA ALA A 798 -17.87 30.34 -56.25
C ALA A 798 -18.76 29.90 -55.08
N ILE A 799 -19.91 29.28 -55.37
CA ILE A 799 -20.82 28.75 -54.34
C ILE A 799 -20.22 27.51 -53.68
N LEU A 800 -19.58 26.63 -54.46
CA LEU A 800 -18.90 25.44 -53.94
C LEU A 800 -17.70 25.81 -53.07
N GLN A 801 -16.95 26.86 -53.43
CA GLN A 801 -15.88 27.41 -52.61
C GLN A 801 -16.38 27.81 -51.23
N ARG A 802 -17.52 28.50 -51.15
CA ARG A 802 -18.15 28.83 -49.85
C ARG A 802 -18.47 27.58 -49.01
N ALA A 803 -18.80 26.45 -49.64
CA ALA A 803 -19.01 25.20 -48.93
C ALA A 803 -17.70 24.60 -48.42
N TRP A 804 -16.61 24.66 -49.20
CA TRP A 804 -15.28 24.22 -48.74
C TRP A 804 -14.71 25.10 -47.64
N ASP A 805 -14.95 26.42 -47.68
CA ASP A 805 -14.50 27.37 -46.66
C ASP A 805 -15.13 27.11 -45.27
N TYR A 806 -16.17 26.26 -45.19
CA TYR A 806 -16.73 25.79 -43.92
C TYR A 806 -15.82 24.80 -43.19
N PHE A 807 -14.84 24.21 -43.89
CA PHE A 807 -13.96 23.16 -43.38
C PHE A 807 -12.51 23.65 -43.21
N PRO A 808 -11.67 22.93 -42.46
CA PRO A 808 -10.25 23.25 -42.35
C PRO A 808 -9.57 23.31 -43.72
N SER A 809 -8.77 24.35 -43.96
CA SER A 809 -8.15 24.65 -45.26
C SER A 809 -7.17 23.57 -45.76
N ASP A 810 -6.68 22.73 -44.86
CA ASP A 810 -5.76 21.61 -45.09
C ASP A 810 -6.47 20.28 -45.38
N THR A 811 -7.81 20.26 -45.39
CA THR A 811 -8.58 19.04 -45.65
C THR A 811 -8.39 18.57 -47.10
N PRO A 812 -7.87 17.36 -47.35
CA PRO A 812 -7.72 16.84 -48.70
C PRO A 812 -9.09 16.40 -49.24
N TRP A 813 -9.60 17.06 -50.29
CA TRP A 813 -10.94 16.75 -50.82
C TRP A 813 -10.90 15.75 -51.98
N LEU A 814 -11.82 14.79 -51.96
CA LEU A 814 -12.18 14.02 -53.13
C LEU A 814 -13.02 14.88 -54.10
N PRO A 815 -13.01 14.57 -55.40
CA PRO A 815 -13.90 15.23 -56.36
C PRO A 815 -15.37 15.16 -55.94
N ILE A 816 -16.12 16.24 -56.17
CA ILE A 816 -17.55 16.30 -55.83
C ILE A 816 -18.30 15.18 -56.53
N HIS A 817 -19.11 14.48 -55.75
CA HIS A 817 -19.97 13.42 -56.24
C HIS A 817 -21.42 13.93 -56.29
N ILE A 818 -22.02 13.90 -57.48
CA ILE A 818 -23.40 14.34 -57.69
C ILE A 818 -24.29 13.11 -57.65
N LEU A 819 -25.27 13.12 -56.75
CA LEU A 819 -26.28 12.07 -56.63
C LEU A 819 -27.67 12.65 -56.92
N ASP A 820 -28.31 12.19 -57.99
CA ASP A 820 -29.70 12.48 -58.37
C ASP A 820 -30.58 11.29 -58.03
N LEU A 821 -31.45 11.47 -57.05
CA LEU A 821 -32.36 10.44 -56.55
C LEU A 821 -33.77 10.69 -57.10
N HIS A 822 -34.37 9.65 -57.68
CA HIS A 822 -35.75 9.68 -58.16
C HIS A 822 -36.75 9.84 -57.00
N ALA A 823 -37.97 10.27 -57.30
CA ALA A 823 -39.03 10.43 -56.31
C ALA A 823 -39.37 9.13 -55.55
N SER A 824 -39.23 7.97 -56.21
CA SER A 824 -39.40 6.63 -55.62
C SER A 824 -38.10 5.99 -55.13
N GLY A 825 -36.95 6.62 -55.36
CA GLY A 825 -35.65 6.06 -54.97
C GLY A 825 -35.38 6.18 -53.49
N ALA A 826 -34.50 5.31 -52.98
CA ALA A 826 -34.08 5.29 -51.59
C ALA A 826 -32.58 4.98 -51.48
N ILE A 827 -32.02 5.41 -50.35
CA ILE A 827 -30.68 5.05 -49.90
C ILE A 827 -30.88 4.22 -48.63
N LEU A 828 -30.54 2.93 -48.69
CA LEU A 828 -30.70 1.99 -47.58
C LEU A 828 -29.65 2.25 -46.49
N LYS A 829 -29.82 1.62 -45.32
CA LYS A 829 -28.90 1.76 -44.19
C LYS A 829 -27.49 1.34 -44.58
N HIS A 830 -26.56 2.28 -44.47
CA HIS A 830 -25.14 2.01 -44.77
C HIS A 830 -24.23 3.00 -44.06
N VAL A 831 -22.93 2.71 -44.07
CA VAL A 831 -21.87 3.64 -43.72
C VAL A 831 -21.03 3.88 -44.95
N ASP A 832 -20.81 5.15 -45.30
CA ASP A 832 -19.96 5.51 -46.43
C ASP A 832 -18.58 4.86 -46.29
N ASN A 833 -17.98 4.50 -47.43
CA ASN A 833 -16.76 3.70 -47.44
C ASN A 833 -15.60 4.39 -46.68
N ILE A 834 -15.18 3.75 -45.58
CA ILE A 834 -14.15 4.22 -44.63
C ILE A 834 -12.74 4.03 -45.20
N GLU A 835 -12.57 3.25 -46.26
CA GLU A 835 -11.27 3.09 -46.94
C GLU A 835 -10.93 4.30 -47.83
N PHE A 836 -11.95 4.96 -48.38
CA PHE A 836 -11.76 6.06 -49.35
C PHE A 836 -12.03 7.44 -48.77
N SER A 837 -12.97 7.56 -47.83
CA SER A 837 -13.33 8.85 -47.23
C SER A 837 -12.91 8.95 -45.77
N GLY A 838 -12.43 10.13 -45.40
CA GLY A 838 -11.87 10.43 -44.09
C GLY A 838 -12.93 10.86 -43.07
N ARG A 839 -12.62 11.95 -42.38
CA ARG A 839 -13.35 12.46 -41.23
C ARG A 839 -14.68 13.14 -41.59
N PHE A 840 -14.77 13.77 -42.77
CA PHE A 840 -15.88 14.64 -43.13
C PHE A 840 -16.65 14.11 -44.34
N VAL A 841 -17.98 14.01 -44.18
CA VAL A 841 -18.89 13.88 -45.31
C VAL A 841 -19.95 14.96 -45.21
N ALA A 842 -20.18 15.68 -46.30
CA ALA A 842 -21.19 16.72 -46.35
C ALA A 842 -22.00 16.65 -47.63
N GLY A 843 -23.25 17.13 -47.56
CA GLY A 843 -24.13 17.16 -48.71
C GLY A 843 -24.89 18.47 -48.82
N LEU A 844 -24.76 19.14 -49.96
CA LEU A 844 -25.59 20.28 -50.32
C LEU A 844 -26.88 19.79 -50.99
N CYS A 845 -28.01 20.05 -50.34
CA CYS A 845 -29.32 19.52 -50.73
C CYS A 845 -30.02 20.43 -51.74
N LEU A 846 -30.34 19.91 -52.92
CA LEU A 846 -31.02 20.63 -53.99
C LEU A 846 -32.39 20.00 -54.34
N LEU A 847 -33.25 20.79 -54.98
CA LEU A 847 -34.64 20.49 -55.38
C LEU A 847 -35.62 20.30 -54.22
N THR A 848 -35.78 19.08 -53.69
CA THR A 848 -36.87 18.73 -52.76
C THR A 848 -36.35 18.32 -51.38
N PRO A 849 -37.16 18.50 -50.31
CA PRO A 849 -36.76 18.10 -48.97
C PRO A 849 -36.78 16.57 -48.82
N THR A 850 -36.07 16.06 -47.82
CA THR A 850 -36.18 14.65 -47.42
C THR A 850 -35.92 14.48 -45.93
N VAL A 851 -36.19 13.27 -45.44
CA VAL A 851 -35.80 12.81 -44.12
C VAL A 851 -34.57 11.91 -44.27
N MET A 852 -33.56 12.15 -43.45
CA MET A 852 -32.42 11.26 -43.29
C MET A 852 -32.46 10.69 -41.87
N ARG A 853 -32.17 9.39 -41.73
CA ARG A 853 -32.15 8.71 -40.45
C ARG A 853 -30.76 8.16 -40.20
N PHE A 854 -30.28 8.35 -38.99
CA PHE A 854 -29.05 7.76 -38.49
C PHE A 854 -29.42 6.71 -37.45
N THR A 855 -28.91 5.48 -37.58
CA THR A 855 -29.10 4.39 -36.61
C THR A 855 -27.74 3.87 -36.20
N HIS A 856 -27.46 3.82 -34.89
CA HIS A 856 -26.18 3.33 -34.38
C HIS A 856 -25.98 1.86 -34.78
N LYS A 857 -24.76 1.48 -35.15
CA LYS A 857 -24.44 0.13 -35.66
C LYS A 857 -24.76 -0.98 -34.65
N SER A 858 -24.48 -0.74 -33.38
CA SER A 858 -24.62 -1.72 -32.29
C SER A 858 -25.82 -1.48 -31.38
N ASP A 859 -26.54 -0.36 -31.56
CA ASP A 859 -27.77 -0.07 -30.79
C ASP A 859 -28.87 0.47 -31.71
N PRO A 860 -29.73 -0.41 -32.24
CA PRO A 860 -30.85 0.00 -33.11
C PRO A 860 -31.85 0.95 -32.42
N ALA A 861 -31.91 0.98 -31.09
CA ALA A 861 -32.76 1.92 -30.36
C ALA A 861 -32.16 3.34 -30.35
N CYS A 862 -30.83 3.46 -30.46
CA CYS A 862 -30.14 4.73 -30.64
C CYS A 862 -30.22 5.18 -32.10
N HIS A 863 -31.23 6.01 -32.40
CA HIS A 863 -31.41 6.58 -33.72
C HIS A 863 -31.78 8.06 -33.64
N VAL A 864 -31.39 8.81 -34.67
CA VAL A 864 -31.79 10.20 -34.85
C VAL A 864 -32.30 10.40 -36.27
N THR A 865 -33.45 11.06 -36.38
CA THR A 865 -34.08 11.40 -37.65
C THR A 865 -33.97 12.90 -37.85
N VAL A 866 -33.52 13.34 -39.02
CA VAL A 866 -33.37 14.76 -39.36
C VAL A 866 -34.09 15.10 -40.66
N ARG A 867 -34.60 16.33 -40.72
CA ARG A 867 -35.19 16.88 -41.94
C ARG A 867 -34.11 17.68 -42.68
N LEU A 868 -33.90 17.33 -43.95
CA LEU A 868 -32.99 18.03 -44.85
C LEU A 868 -33.84 18.87 -45.83
N PRO A 869 -34.07 20.17 -45.55
CA PRO A 869 -34.77 21.04 -46.49
C PRO A 869 -33.93 21.29 -47.75
N PRO A 870 -34.55 21.66 -48.89
CA PRO A 870 -33.77 22.13 -50.02
C PRO A 870 -32.97 23.38 -49.62
N LYS A 871 -31.81 23.58 -50.25
CA LYS A 871 -30.83 24.65 -49.99
C LYS A 871 -29.99 24.50 -48.73
N CYS A 872 -30.15 23.43 -47.94
CA CYS A 872 -29.28 23.22 -46.78
C CYS A 872 -27.96 22.52 -47.13
N LEU A 873 -26.92 22.84 -46.37
CA LEU A 873 -25.70 22.05 -46.28
C LEU A 873 -25.78 21.21 -45.00
N TYR A 874 -25.70 19.89 -45.11
CA TYR A 874 -25.49 19.04 -43.94
C TYR A 874 -24.05 18.54 -43.90
N VAL A 875 -23.51 18.38 -42.70
CA VAL A 875 -22.15 17.89 -42.44
C VAL A 875 -22.22 16.82 -41.37
N GLN A 876 -21.78 15.61 -41.68
CA GLN A 876 -21.55 14.53 -40.72
C GLN A 876 -20.04 14.37 -40.49
N ARG A 877 -19.64 14.20 -39.23
CA ARG A 877 -18.25 13.98 -38.83
C ARG A 877 -18.13 13.07 -37.62
N ASP A 878 -16.91 12.61 -37.39
CA ASP A 878 -16.51 11.88 -36.18
C ASP A 878 -17.46 10.70 -35.90
N ALA A 879 -18.03 10.59 -34.70
CA ALA A 879 -18.76 9.40 -34.30
C ALA A 879 -20.04 9.18 -35.12
N LEU A 880 -20.74 10.25 -35.57
CA LEU A 880 -21.89 10.09 -36.46
C LEU A 880 -21.49 9.52 -37.84
N ARG A 881 -20.29 9.85 -38.32
CA ARG A 881 -19.76 9.36 -39.60
C ARG A 881 -19.34 7.89 -39.53
N PHE A 882 -18.78 7.44 -38.41
CA PHE A 882 -18.18 6.11 -38.28
C PHE A 882 -19.08 5.08 -37.58
N ASP A 883 -19.86 5.50 -36.59
CA ASP A 883 -20.58 4.58 -35.69
C ASP A 883 -22.08 4.47 -36.01
N PHE A 884 -22.59 5.33 -36.88
CA PHE A 884 -23.98 5.29 -37.35
C PHE A 884 -24.07 4.88 -38.80
N THR A 885 -25.04 4.01 -39.07
CA THR A 885 -25.61 3.87 -40.40
C THR A 885 -26.50 5.07 -40.71
N HIS A 886 -26.48 5.54 -41.95
CA HIS A 886 -27.41 6.55 -42.43
C HIS A 886 -28.28 5.99 -43.56
N GLU A 887 -29.51 6.48 -43.66
CA GLU A 887 -30.47 6.11 -44.71
C GLU A 887 -31.33 7.30 -45.13
N ILE A 888 -31.72 7.29 -46.41
CA ILE A 888 -32.81 8.09 -46.96
C ILE A 888 -33.91 7.11 -47.34
N PRO A 889 -34.95 6.91 -46.49
CA PRO A 889 -35.92 5.83 -46.66
C PRO A 889 -36.75 6.00 -47.94
N PHE A 890 -37.47 4.95 -48.34
CA PHE A 890 -38.44 5.03 -49.45
C PHE A 890 -39.48 6.13 -49.21
N ASN A 891 -39.95 6.73 -50.30
CA ASN A 891 -40.97 7.76 -50.29
C ASN A 891 -42.37 7.14 -50.33
N ASP A 892 -42.67 6.28 -49.36
CA ASP A 892 -43.91 5.50 -49.26
C ASP A 892 -44.96 6.17 -48.35
N GLY A 893 -44.71 7.41 -47.93
CA GLY A 893 -45.56 8.17 -47.01
C GLY A 893 -45.49 7.72 -45.54
N VAL A 894 -45.09 6.48 -45.27
CA VAL A 894 -44.98 5.94 -43.90
C VAL A 894 -43.58 6.19 -43.33
N HIS A 895 -42.55 5.95 -44.13
CA HIS A 895 -41.15 5.97 -43.70
C HIS A 895 -40.50 7.36 -43.92
N ASN A 896 -41.01 8.16 -44.85
CA ASN A 896 -40.56 9.53 -45.07
C ASN A 896 -41.31 10.54 -44.18
N THR A 897 -41.36 10.26 -42.87
CA THR A 897 -42.02 11.10 -41.85
C THR A 897 -41.00 11.75 -40.92
N PHE A 898 -41.23 13.02 -40.56
CA PHE A 898 -40.45 13.76 -39.56
C PHE A 898 -41.39 14.36 -38.53
N ARG A 899 -41.19 14.01 -37.25
CA ARG A 899 -42.05 14.44 -36.13
C ARG A 899 -43.55 14.15 -36.35
N GLY A 900 -43.87 13.05 -37.02
CA GLY A 900 -45.23 12.62 -37.30
C GLY A 900 -45.85 13.20 -38.58
N GLU A 901 -45.15 14.10 -39.28
CA GLU A 901 -45.62 14.69 -40.55
C GLU A 901 -44.91 14.05 -41.75
N VAL A 902 -45.64 13.76 -42.81
CA VAL A 902 -45.09 13.27 -44.08
C VAL A 902 -44.32 14.40 -44.77
N VAL A 903 -43.04 14.19 -45.07
CA VAL A 903 -42.21 15.17 -45.79
C VAL A 903 -42.33 14.90 -47.29
N PRO A 904 -42.94 15.80 -48.10
CA PRO A 904 -43.12 15.56 -49.52
C PRO A 904 -41.77 15.56 -50.25
N ARG A 905 -41.34 14.38 -50.74
CA ARG A 905 -40.12 14.23 -51.55
C ARG A 905 -40.48 14.02 -53.02
N GLY A 906 -39.81 14.74 -53.90
CA GLY A 906 -39.84 14.51 -55.35
C GLY A 906 -38.46 14.08 -55.83
N ARG A 907 -38.08 14.49 -57.04
CA ARG A 907 -36.69 14.38 -57.49
C ARG A 907 -35.77 15.20 -56.58
N ARG A 908 -34.62 14.66 -56.19
CA ARG A 908 -33.68 15.30 -55.28
C ARG A 908 -32.25 15.18 -55.80
N ILE A 909 -31.47 16.27 -55.75
CA ILE A 909 -30.05 16.24 -56.10
C ILE A 909 -29.24 16.55 -54.82
N SER A 910 -28.23 15.74 -54.52
CA SER A 910 -27.19 16.00 -53.51
C SER A 910 -25.86 16.27 -54.21
N LEU A 911 -25.17 17.34 -53.81
CA LEU A 911 -23.74 17.50 -54.11
C LEU A 911 -22.97 17.05 -52.87
N LEU A 912 -22.26 15.92 -52.98
CA LEU A 912 -21.55 15.28 -51.87
C LEU A 912 -20.07 15.69 -51.87
N PHE A 913 -19.64 16.21 -50.73
CA PHE A 913 -18.27 16.60 -50.41
C PHE A 913 -17.70 15.57 -49.44
N ARG A 914 -16.54 15.01 -49.75
CA ARG A 914 -15.89 13.99 -48.93
C ARG A 914 -14.40 14.25 -48.88
N ASP A 915 -13.82 14.19 -47.68
CA ASP A 915 -12.37 14.25 -47.56
C ASP A 915 -11.75 12.89 -47.88
N ALA A 916 -10.49 12.91 -48.31
CA ALA A 916 -9.68 11.72 -48.55
C ALA A 916 -9.09 11.23 -47.22
N LYS A 917 -8.99 9.91 -47.06
CA LYS A 917 -8.35 9.31 -45.88
C LYS A 917 -6.86 9.67 -45.84
N THR A 918 -6.39 10.23 -44.73
CA THR A 918 -4.97 10.47 -44.44
C THR A 918 -4.45 9.41 -43.47
N GLU A 919 -3.23 8.91 -43.67
CA GLU A 919 -2.61 7.93 -42.76
C GLU A 919 -2.33 8.61 -41.40
N GLY A 920 -3.18 8.38 -40.38
CA GLY A 920 -2.93 8.87 -39.02
C GLY A 920 -4.13 9.13 -38.11
N SER A 921 -5.36 9.05 -38.59
CA SER A 921 -6.57 9.30 -37.76
C SER A 921 -7.44 8.04 -37.61
N GLY A 922 -7.00 7.10 -36.77
CA GLY A 922 -7.75 5.93 -36.33
C GLY A 922 -7.97 5.97 -34.84
#